data_AF-A0A081RWK1-F1
#
_entry.id   AF-A0A081RWK1-F1
#
_cell.length_a   1.000
_cell.length_b   1.000
_cell.length_c   1.000
_cell.angle_alpha   90.00
_cell.angle_beta   90.00
_cell.angle_gamma   90.00
#
_symmetry.space_group_name_H-M   'P 1'
#
loop_
_entity.id
_entity.type
_entity.pdbx_description
1 polymer ?
#
loop_
_entity_poly.entity_id
_entity_poly.type
_entity_poly.pdbx_seq_one_letter_code
_entity_poly.pdbx_strand_id
1 'polypeptide(L)'
;MEHKIAVTGMSGLFPEARDYNEFWDNLCNGRVSYHAYTDEEGHVRSKGRCPDPETFDAHRYRLSEKDAMVMDPQIRKFIELIDSALIDGDHLDRDALGTVAVIATQGSNHTYHDQLQINVTKGLTEPPNDLLLNLNKGTDFMATRAAHIFNFQGPCFNLQSACSSSLTAIVEACWMLQTKRCDTVICGGVHISYPLEVGYKYEPGSIYSKTGVCRPFDNHADGTVSADGGGVVILRRLQDAENNGDNIHAVISNALSNNDGSKKTSYAAPSVNGQHQLLAQVYRSSEINPRNLQFIECHATGTIVGDPLEVQAISQLMDSYGVDHALSPVVVGSVKGNIGHLFWASGIASMIKSVLSLKQGIYPGTSNLTQLNELLSDTVRHNLLYTADNVPLDPDKPAIAAISSMGVGGTNAHLVIEGYNTGHSMKPKKADNKGAQNSIYSFFTQTKSPEDSSHVSNQVKEKDSIQQNVLTKASLLPYVLSFYEQVLGESVVSPDSDYFDLYGDSVTAVELIALFKSELGIEVTSESIYDYSTPEALASAIVTAQSSKTGQEADSQQVNNRTRQDGLLSPYQQRFYLLEKLQRSEASQYNVSLCFEIPKDFPTEQFTQTLHEILTQLPQFSQQYKITREGLTLATRRAQLIEMTAVELTQESSLEASLKAVFEQRFDLESGALCRVTTLTHNGQTFLTLNFHHIAIDGMGLHNLLNALSSVSEGNSALNRIYIPQQADPEISDSSRSFWRDMLSHVPRTVLSSGSKISAGSKGLVPGLLVSHLSSDLVVRVQNVARSHRVTPFVVYYALFNSTLANFLDTSVVCTGTTLANRTESDREAIDCRINNIPVAVNCGTGQIRAILSETDRALKTCMPHAHVPLEVISSLTASQGQGLYDILFMYQNQNKGNLLRYRKFSIPEYATRYQPVYCNLTVNLVPEQEELAIEMMFNQTSYPKEIVASFMSMFLSNINNYLLNLESQN
;
A
#
# COMPACT_ATOMS: atom_id res chain seq x y z
N MET A 1 6.20 32.78 10.04
CA MET A 1 5.14 33.47 10.83
C MET A 1 5.53 34.95 10.99
N GLU A 2 4.61 35.85 11.32
CA GLU A 2 4.93 37.29 11.53
C GLU A 2 5.40 37.59 12.96
N HIS A 3 4.84 36.88 13.94
CA HIS A 3 5.23 36.98 15.34
C HIS A 3 5.65 35.61 15.86
N LYS A 4 6.71 35.54 16.67
CA LYS A 4 7.09 34.32 17.39
C LYS A 4 6.10 34.03 18.53
N ILE A 5 5.96 32.76 18.89
CA ILE A 5 5.03 32.27 19.92
C ILE A 5 5.82 31.68 21.09
N ALA A 6 5.56 32.13 22.31
CA ALA A 6 6.20 31.62 23.52
C ALA A 6 5.50 30.38 24.07
N VAL A 7 6.28 29.40 24.54
CA VAL A 7 5.83 28.32 25.41
C VAL A 7 5.92 28.82 26.84
N THR A 8 4.77 29.09 27.46
CA THR A 8 4.63 29.82 28.74
C THR A 8 4.22 28.91 29.92
N GLY A 9 4.25 27.59 29.72
CA GLY A 9 3.93 26.56 30.70
C GLY A 9 3.71 25.22 29.99
N MET A 10 4.11 24.10 30.61
CA MET A 10 3.98 22.76 30.03
C MET A 10 3.80 21.66 31.08
N SER A 11 3.20 20.55 30.66
CA SER A 11 3.05 19.34 31.48
C SER A 11 3.04 18.09 30.61
N GLY A 12 3.40 16.94 31.18
CA GLY A 12 3.43 15.66 30.48
C GLY A 12 3.32 14.48 31.43
N LEU A 13 2.76 13.38 30.93
CA LEU A 13 2.56 12.11 31.61
C LEU A 13 2.98 11.02 30.62
N PHE A 14 4.04 10.27 30.93
CA PHE A 14 4.71 9.42 29.94
C PHE A 14 4.96 8.02 30.50
N PRO A 15 5.30 7.03 29.65
CA PRO A 15 5.70 5.71 30.11
C PRO A 15 6.79 5.75 31.19
N GLU A 16 6.45 5.21 32.36
CA GLU A 16 7.27 5.19 33.58
C GLU A 16 7.70 6.59 34.12
N ALA A 17 6.95 7.65 33.81
CA ALA A 17 7.18 9.01 34.33
C ALA A 17 5.88 9.79 34.58
N ARG A 18 5.73 10.34 35.80
CA ARG A 18 4.55 11.11 36.24
C ARG A 18 4.56 12.58 35.83
N ASP A 19 5.74 13.15 35.61
CA ASP A 19 5.92 14.51 35.11
C ASP A 19 7.06 14.59 34.07
N TYR A 20 7.27 15.77 33.47
CA TYR A 20 8.28 15.94 32.42
C TYR A 20 9.73 15.86 32.94
N ASN A 21 9.97 15.98 34.26
CA ASN A 21 11.30 15.86 34.88
C ASN A 21 11.67 14.38 35.09
N GLU A 22 10.74 13.56 35.61
CA GLU A 22 10.93 12.10 35.64
C GLU A 22 11.15 11.54 34.22
N PHE A 23 10.45 12.11 33.24
CA PHE A 23 10.64 11.79 31.82
C PHE A 23 12.03 12.23 31.30
N TRP A 24 12.47 13.44 31.63
CA TRP A 24 13.81 13.93 31.29
C TRP A 24 14.91 13.02 31.86
N ASP A 25 14.83 12.69 33.14
CA ASP A 25 15.78 11.82 33.82
C ASP A 25 15.77 10.42 33.18
N ASN A 26 14.60 9.86 32.86
CA ASN A 26 14.51 8.60 32.13
C ASN A 26 15.19 8.67 30.74
N LEU A 27 14.97 9.74 29.97
CA LEU A 27 15.60 9.93 28.65
C LEU A 27 17.13 10.07 28.74
N CYS A 28 17.64 10.90 29.66
CA CYS A 28 19.08 11.09 29.84
C CYS A 28 19.80 9.82 30.36
N ASN A 29 19.10 8.91 31.02
CA ASN A 29 19.61 7.58 31.38
C ASN A 29 19.43 6.53 30.26
N GLY A 30 19.01 6.93 29.05
CA GLY A 30 18.81 6.04 27.90
C GLY A 30 17.65 5.04 28.04
N ARG A 31 16.78 5.24 29.04
CA ARG A 31 15.76 4.26 29.45
C ARG A 31 14.80 3.92 28.31
N VAL A 32 14.46 2.64 28.22
CA VAL A 32 13.36 2.12 27.42
C VAL A 32 12.22 1.77 28.38
N SER A 33 11.18 2.60 28.40
CA SER A 33 10.05 2.53 29.35
C SER A 33 8.95 1.54 28.91
N TYR A 34 9.35 0.42 28.31
CA TYR A 34 8.47 -0.69 27.91
C TYR A 34 9.27 -1.99 27.79
N HIS A 35 8.60 -3.13 27.97
CA HIS A 35 9.23 -4.45 27.98
C HIS A 35 8.50 -5.43 27.06
N ALA A 36 9.16 -5.79 25.95
CA ALA A 36 8.69 -6.78 25.00
C ALA A 36 8.91 -8.22 25.49
N TYR A 37 7.96 -9.09 25.16
CA TYR A 37 8.06 -10.55 25.21
C TYR A 37 6.93 -11.12 24.35
N THR A 38 7.00 -12.41 23.98
CA THR A 38 5.90 -13.10 23.30
C THR A 38 5.27 -14.09 24.25
N ASP A 39 3.93 -14.13 24.33
CA ASP A 39 3.22 -15.12 25.15
C ASP A 39 3.03 -16.48 24.44
N GLU A 40 2.61 -17.49 25.20
CA GLU A 40 2.39 -18.87 24.72
C GLU A 40 1.31 -18.96 23.63
N GLU A 41 0.45 -17.95 23.49
CA GLU A 41 -0.57 -17.85 22.44
C GLU A 41 -0.06 -17.11 21.19
N GLY A 42 1.19 -16.64 21.19
CA GLY A 42 1.83 -15.94 20.07
C GLY A 42 1.55 -14.43 20.01
N HIS A 43 1.07 -13.79 21.08
CA HIS A 43 0.95 -12.33 21.13
C HIS A 43 2.28 -11.69 21.52
N VAL A 44 2.70 -10.69 20.74
CA VAL A 44 3.75 -9.74 21.10
C VAL A 44 3.20 -8.81 22.17
N ARG A 45 3.66 -9.00 23.40
CA ARG A 45 3.25 -8.25 24.60
C ARG A 45 4.26 -7.14 24.88
N SER A 46 4.17 -6.06 24.11
CA SER A 46 4.97 -4.86 24.30
C SER A 46 4.11 -3.60 24.23
N LYS A 47 4.19 -2.78 25.27
CA LYS A 47 3.44 -1.51 25.39
C LYS A 47 4.07 -0.60 26.46
N GLY A 48 4.27 0.68 26.15
CA GLY A 48 4.64 1.70 27.13
C GLY A 48 3.43 2.11 27.98
N ARG A 49 3.60 2.24 29.31
CA ARG A 49 2.49 2.50 30.24
C ARG A 49 2.76 3.72 31.09
N CYS A 50 1.93 4.76 30.95
CA CYS A 50 1.96 5.88 31.87
C CYS A 50 1.56 5.43 33.31
N PRO A 51 2.13 6.07 34.36
CA PRO A 51 1.71 5.82 35.73
C PRO A 51 0.24 6.16 35.99
N ASP A 52 -0.39 5.36 36.84
CA ASP A 52 -1.66 5.66 37.51
C ASP A 52 -2.81 6.14 36.58
N PRO A 53 -3.01 5.57 35.37
CA PRO A 53 -3.91 6.13 34.33
C PRO A 53 -5.38 6.19 34.75
N GLU A 54 -5.78 5.31 35.68
CA GLU A 54 -7.15 5.15 36.15
C GLU A 54 -7.48 6.01 37.38
N THR A 55 -6.50 6.73 37.94
CA THR A 55 -6.68 7.63 39.10
C THR A 55 -7.19 9.01 38.71
N PHE A 56 -8.01 9.64 39.56
CA PHE A 56 -8.46 11.03 39.35
C PHE A 56 -9.08 11.64 40.63
N ASP A 57 -8.79 12.92 40.91
CA ASP A 57 -9.45 13.70 41.98
C ASP A 57 -10.67 14.44 41.42
N ALA A 58 -11.84 13.80 41.46
CA ALA A 58 -13.09 14.39 40.94
C ALA A 58 -13.51 15.65 41.72
N HIS A 59 -13.27 15.66 43.04
CA HIS A 59 -13.71 16.74 43.92
C HIS A 59 -12.94 18.05 43.68
N ARG A 60 -11.63 17.98 43.41
CA ARG A 60 -10.81 19.13 43.00
C ARG A 60 -11.40 19.88 41.80
N TYR A 61 -11.93 19.14 40.83
CA TYR A 61 -12.53 19.70 39.60
C TYR A 61 -14.05 19.88 39.69
N ARG A 62 -14.65 19.76 40.88
CA ARG A 62 -16.10 19.90 41.16
C ARG A 62 -16.99 18.89 40.43
N LEU A 63 -16.42 17.77 40.01
CA LEU A 63 -17.13 16.65 39.40
C LEU A 63 -17.69 15.71 40.49
N SER A 64 -18.65 14.86 40.12
CA SER A 64 -19.13 13.80 41.02
C SER A 64 -18.41 12.49 40.73
N GLU A 65 -18.19 11.64 41.74
CA GLU A 65 -17.60 10.31 41.57
C GLU A 65 -18.34 9.47 40.50
N LYS A 66 -19.68 9.63 40.36
CA LYS A 66 -20.47 8.94 39.31
C LYS A 66 -20.17 9.46 37.89
N ASP A 67 -19.83 10.73 37.72
CA ASP A 67 -19.41 11.27 36.41
C ASP A 67 -17.94 10.91 36.12
N ALA A 68 -17.05 11.04 37.11
CA ALA A 68 -15.65 10.65 37.00
C ALA A 68 -15.46 9.15 36.69
N MET A 69 -16.29 8.27 37.25
CA MET A 69 -16.26 6.82 37.00
C MET A 69 -16.57 6.47 35.53
N VAL A 70 -17.53 7.15 34.91
CA VAL A 70 -17.89 6.91 33.50
C VAL A 70 -16.98 7.66 32.53
N MET A 71 -16.21 8.64 33.00
CA MET A 71 -15.35 9.48 32.19
C MET A 71 -14.15 8.72 31.64
N ASP A 72 -13.90 8.85 30.33
CA ASP A 72 -12.69 8.36 29.67
C ASP A 72 -11.44 8.80 30.47
N PRO A 73 -10.58 7.85 30.90
CA PRO A 73 -9.28 8.14 31.48
C PRO A 73 -8.47 9.21 30.74
N GLN A 74 -8.57 9.25 29.40
CA GLN A 74 -7.90 10.27 28.58
C GLN A 74 -8.34 11.69 28.97
N ILE A 75 -9.65 11.92 29.12
CA ILE A 75 -10.24 13.23 29.49
C ILE A 75 -9.83 13.62 30.91
N ARG A 76 -9.86 12.65 31.85
CA ARG A 76 -9.43 12.85 33.23
C ARG A 76 -7.97 13.30 33.32
N LYS A 77 -7.05 12.61 32.62
CA LYS A 77 -5.64 13.00 32.59
C LYS A 77 -5.38 14.31 31.84
N PHE A 78 -6.17 14.66 30.82
CA PHE A 78 -6.05 15.97 30.16
C PHE A 78 -6.41 17.14 31.10
N ILE A 79 -7.40 16.96 31.99
CA ILE A 79 -7.75 17.96 33.02
C ILE A 79 -6.60 18.14 34.03
N GLU A 80 -6.03 17.04 34.53
CA GLU A 80 -4.86 17.09 35.44
C GLU A 80 -3.62 17.70 34.80
N LEU A 81 -3.39 17.45 33.50
CA LEU A 81 -2.30 18.03 32.74
C LEU A 81 -2.47 19.54 32.53
N ILE A 82 -3.69 20.04 32.27
CA ILE A 82 -3.95 21.49 32.18
C ILE A 82 -3.66 22.18 33.53
N ASP A 83 -4.15 21.62 34.64
CA ASP A 83 -3.92 22.17 35.97
C ASP A 83 -2.42 22.21 36.30
N SER A 84 -1.69 21.15 35.93
CA SER A 84 -0.22 21.07 36.08
C SER A 84 0.53 22.08 35.21
N ALA A 85 0.10 22.32 33.96
CA ALA A 85 0.74 23.28 33.05
C ALA A 85 0.47 24.74 33.47
N LEU A 86 -0.70 25.03 34.06
CA LEU A 86 -0.99 26.33 34.67
C LEU A 86 -0.06 26.61 35.86
N ILE A 87 0.20 25.61 36.70
CA ILE A 87 1.13 25.70 37.83
C ILE A 87 2.59 25.90 37.37
N ASP A 88 3.03 25.21 36.32
CA ASP A 88 4.38 25.35 35.74
C ASP A 88 4.63 26.75 35.13
N GLY A 89 3.61 27.35 34.53
CA GLY A 89 3.66 28.72 34.01
C GLY A 89 3.45 29.84 35.05
N ASP A 90 3.16 29.50 36.31
CA ASP A 90 2.69 30.40 37.39
C ASP A 90 1.35 31.14 37.06
N HIS A 91 0.56 30.59 36.13
CA HIS A 91 -0.74 31.13 35.66
C HIS A 91 -1.90 30.85 36.63
N LEU A 92 -1.66 31.16 37.91
CA LEU A 92 -2.64 30.96 38.99
C LEU A 92 -3.80 31.96 38.91
N ASP A 93 -3.53 33.18 38.42
CA ASP A 93 -4.56 34.13 38.00
C ASP A 93 -4.98 33.82 36.56
N ARG A 94 -6.19 33.28 36.41
CA ARG A 94 -6.76 32.92 35.11
C ARG A 94 -7.31 34.12 34.34
N ASP A 95 -7.59 35.25 34.98
CA ASP A 95 -8.05 36.45 34.27
C ASP A 95 -6.88 37.13 33.55
N ALA A 96 -5.66 37.01 34.09
CA ALA A 96 -4.42 37.45 33.45
C ALA A 96 -4.06 36.67 32.15
N LEU A 97 -4.70 35.53 31.89
CA LEU A 97 -4.56 34.79 30.63
C LEU A 97 -5.35 35.40 29.45
N GLY A 98 -6.32 36.28 29.72
CA GLY A 98 -7.19 36.88 28.72
C GLY A 98 -8.10 35.86 28.04
N THR A 99 -8.28 35.97 26.73
CA THR A 99 -9.13 35.05 25.96
C THR A 99 -8.41 33.71 25.78
N VAL A 100 -8.71 32.72 26.64
CA VAL A 100 -8.10 31.37 26.57
C VAL A 100 -8.85 30.45 25.60
N ALA A 101 -8.15 29.94 24.60
CA ALA A 101 -8.61 28.88 23.69
C ALA A 101 -8.14 27.49 24.15
N VAL A 102 -8.85 26.43 23.74
CA VAL A 102 -8.50 25.03 24.04
C VAL A 102 -8.54 24.16 22.78
N ILE A 103 -7.43 23.46 22.49
CA ILE A 103 -7.35 22.49 21.38
C ILE A 103 -6.87 21.14 21.93
N ALA A 104 -7.74 20.13 21.91
CA ALA A 104 -7.47 18.83 22.51
C ALA A 104 -7.43 17.70 21.48
N THR A 105 -6.56 16.70 21.67
CA THR A 105 -6.47 15.52 20.79
C THR A 105 -6.44 14.23 21.60
N GLN A 106 -7.22 13.23 21.19
CA GLN A 106 -7.31 11.93 21.86
C GLN A 106 -7.67 10.80 20.90
N GLY A 107 -7.32 9.56 21.25
CA GLY A 107 -7.81 8.37 20.54
C GLY A 107 -9.26 8.04 20.94
N SER A 108 -9.91 7.15 20.19
CA SER A 108 -11.20 6.59 20.65
C SER A 108 -10.98 5.41 21.58
N ASN A 109 -11.51 5.50 22.81
CA ASN A 109 -11.39 4.47 23.85
C ASN A 109 -12.70 3.69 24.00
N HIS A 110 -13.11 2.97 22.95
CA HIS A 110 -14.35 2.19 22.96
C HIS A 110 -14.34 1.08 24.01
N THR A 111 -13.24 0.32 24.10
CA THR A 111 -13.07 -0.84 25.01
C THR A 111 -13.29 -0.52 26.49
N TYR A 112 -12.90 0.67 26.98
CA TYR A 112 -13.19 1.10 28.35
C TYR A 112 -14.71 1.20 28.61
N HIS A 113 -15.44 1.81 27.68
CA HIS A 113 -16.88 2.01 27.79
C HIS A 113 -17.69 0.74 27.50
N ASP A 114 -17.17 -0.13 26.63
CA ASP A 114 -17.80 -1.40 26.32
C ASP A 114 -17.60 -2.39 27.50
N GLN A 115 -16.48 -2.30 28.23
CA GLN A 115 -16.31 -3.02 29.51
C GLN A 115 -17.24 -2.50 30.61
N LEU A 116 -17.47 -1.18 30.70
CA LEU A 116 -18.50 -0.61 31.57
C LEU A 116 -19.89 -1.18 31.21
N GLN A 117 -20.24 -1.26 29.94
CA GLN A 117 -21.50 -1.87 29.48
C GLN A 117 -21.58 -3.37 29.85
N ILE A 118 -20.48 -4.12 29.71
CA ILE A 118 -20.39 -5.53 30.17
C ILE A 118 -20.61 -5.63 31.69
N ASN A 119 -20.04 -4.73 32.47
CA ASN A 119 -20.19 -4.71 33.94
C ASN A 119 -21.65 -4.41 34.34
N VAL A 120 -22.29 -3.46 33.66
CA VAL A 120 -23.73 -3.17 33.81
C VAL A 120 -24.59 -4.40 33.44
N THR A 121 -24.33 -5.04 32.30
CA THR A 121 -25.05 -6.26 31.88
C THR A 121 -24.87 -7.43 32.85
N LYS A 122 -23.71 -7.51 33.53
CA LYS A 122 -23.42 -8.50 34.58
C LYS A 122 -23.95 -8.11 35.98
N GLY A 123 -24.58 -6.94 36.14
CA GLY A 123 -25.05 -6.44 37.44
C GLY A 123 -23.93 -6.01 38.40
N LEU A 124 -22.71 -5.82 37.90
CA LEU A 124 -21.53 -5.39 38.67
C LEU A 124 -21.46 -3.86 38.85
N THR A 125 -22.29 -3.11 38.13
CA THR A 125 -22.33 -1.64 38.17
C THR A 125 -23.75 -1.18 37.81
N GLU A 126 -24.24 -0.09 38.41
CA GLU A 126 -25.51 0.53 38.00
C GLU A 126 -25.41 1.05 36.55
N PRO A 127 -26.48 0.94 35.73
CA PRO A 127 -26.51 1.58 34.42
C PRO A 127 -26.37 3.11 34.56
N PRO A 128 -25.39 3.75 33.90
CA PRO A 128 -25.33 5.20 33.86
C PRO A 128 -26.48 5.76 33.02
N ASN A 129 -26.85 7.03 33.28
CA ASN A 129 -27.81 7.75 32.43
C ASN A 129 -27.23 7.89 31.00
N ASP A 130 -28.02 7.60 29.97
CA ASP A 130 -27.61 7.66 28.57
C ASP A 130 -26.98 9.01 28.18
N LEU A 131 -27.48 10.13 28.71
CA LEU A 131 -26.89 11.46 28.46
C LEU A 131 -25.51 11.57 29.11
N LEU A 132 -25.35 11.05 30.33
CA LEU A 132 -24.07 11.04 31.05
C LEU A 132 -23.05 10.16 30.31
N LEU A 133 -23.48 8.99 29.83
CA LEU A 133 -22.63 8.08 29.05
C LEU A 133 -22.20 8.71 27.71
N ASN A 134 -23.13 9.31 26.97
CA ASN A 134 -22.84 9.95 25.69
C ASN A 134 -21.91 11.17 25.82
N LEU A 135 -22.00 11.95 26.90
CA LEU A 135 -21.09 13.07 27.18
C LEU A 135 -19.70 12.64 27.68
N ASN A 136 -19.52 11.35 28.00
CA ASN A 136 -18.27 10.78 28.50
C ASN A 136 -17.57 9.83 27.51
N LYS A 137 -18.32 9.23 26.57
CA LYS A 137 -17.84 8.31 25.54
C LYS A 137 -17.45 9.05 24.26
N GLY A 138 -16.33 8.66 23.66
CA GLY A 138 -15.94 9.09 22.32
C GLY A 138 -15.09 10.36 22.28
N THR A 139 -14.86 10.87 21.07
CA THR A 139 -13.75 11.78 20.78
C THR A 139 -13.99 13.25 21.11
N ASP A 140 -15.21 13.67 21.45
CA ASP A 140 -15.67 15.02 21.11
C ASP A 140 -15.66 16.02 22.29
N PHE A 141 -15.69 15.54 23.53
CA PHE A 141 -15.96 16.39 24.71
C PHE A 141 -14.72 16.82 25.51
N MET A 142 -13.51 16.37 25.15
CA MET A 142 -12.27 16.67 25.89
C MET A 142 -11.97 18.17 26.04
N ALA A 143 -11.93 18.96 24.95
CA ALA A 143 -11.64 20.39 25.04
C ALA A 143 -12.77 21.16 25.74
N THR A 144 -14.03 20.86 25.40
CA THR A 144 -15.20 21.57 25.92
C THR A 144 -15.43 21.31 27.41
N ARG A 145 -15.15 20.11 27.92
CA ARG A 145 -15.16 19.82 29.35
C ARG A 145 -14.01 20.53 30.09
N ALA A 146 -12.81 20.57 29.52
CA ALA A 146 -11.71 21.34 30.10
C ALA A 146 -12.06 22.84 30.17
N ALA A 147 -12.55 23.42 29.07
CA ALA A 147 -12.99 24.81 29.04
C ALA A 147 -14.09 25.11 30.07
N HIS A 148 -15.05 24.19 30.27
CA HIS A 148 -16.08 24.32 31.29
C HIS A 148 -15.52 24.29 32.73
N ILE A 149 -14.61 23.36 33.04
CA ILE A 149 -14.02 23.21 34.39
C ILE A 149 -13.14 24.43 34.75
N PHE A 150 -12.34 24.92 33.81
CA PHE A 150 -11.41 26.02 34.04
C PHE A 150 -11.97 27.42 33.72
N ASN A 151 -13.19 27.51 33.17
CA ASN A 151 -13.87 28.75 32.73
C ASN A 151 -13.16 29.48 31.56
N PHE A 152 -12.67 28.72 30.58
CA PHE A 152 -12.07 29.26 29.37
C PHE A 152 -13.13 29.61 28.31
N GLN A 153 -12.99 30.76 27.67
CA GLN A 153 -14.06 31.41 26.87
C GLN A 153 -13.67 31.71 25.41
N GLY A 154 -12.46 31.33 24.98
CA GLY A 154 -12.01 31.42 23.59
C GLY A 154 -12.45 30.23 22.72
N PRO A 155 -11.97 30.16 21.46
CA PRO A 155 -12.26 29.04 20.57
C PRO A 155 -11.86 27.68 21.20
N CYS A 156 -12.77 26.72 21.15
CA CYS A 156 -12.63 25.45 21.86
C CYS A 156 -13.09 24.29 20.97
N PHE A 157 -12.19 23.37 20.63
CA PHE A 157 -12.49 22.24 19.75
C PHE A 157 -11.50 21.07 19.91
N ASN A 158 -11.91 19.89 19.44
CA ASN A 158 -11.05 18.71 19.39
C ASN A 158 -10.49 18.54 17.97
N LEU A 159 -9.19 18.21 17.85
CA LEU A 159 -8.49 18.09 16.57
C LEU A 159 -8.02 16.65 16.33
N GLN A 160 -8.18 16.18 15.09
CA GLN A 160 -7.96 14.79 14.70
C GLN A 160 -7.27 14.69 13.33
N SER A 161 -6.00 14.28 13.32
CA SER A 161 -5.21 13.94 12.12
C SER A 161 -4.38 12.66 12.35
N ALA A 162 -4.92 11.72 13.13
CA ALA A 162 -4.21 10.53 13.63
C ALA A 162 -2.88 10.90 14.32
N CYS A 163 -1.75 10.29 13.94
CA CYS A 163 -0.50 10.40 14.69
C CYS A 163 0.17 11.80 14.65
N SER A 164 -0.26 12.71 13.77
CA SER A 164 0.18 14.11 13.80
C SER A 164 -0.65 15.03 14.72
N SER A 165 -1.80 14.56 15.25
CA SER A 165 -2.84 15.42 15.86
C SER A 165 -2.29 16.43 16.87
N SER A 166 -1.57 15.99 17.90
CA SER A 166 -1.06 16.90 18.95
C SER A 166 -0.02 17.91 18.43
N LEU A 167 0.68 17.64 17.33
CA LEU A 167 1.58 18.61 16.69
C LEU A 167 0.80 19.58 15.79
N THR A 168 -0.17 19.09 15.03
CA THR A 168 -1.10 19.92 14.24
C THR A 168 -1.93 20.85 15.15
N ALA A 169 -2.29 20.42 16.37
CA ALA A 169 -2.93 21.27 17.36
C ALA A 169 -2.06 22.47 17.79
N ILE A 170 -0.72 22.29 17.85
CA ILE A 170 0.21 23.39 18.09
C ILE A 170 0.33 24.31 16.87
N VAL A 171 0.30 23.76 15.64
CA VAL A 171 0.25 24.56 14.39
C VAL A 171 -0.98 25.48 14.41
N GLU A 172 -2.17 24.94 14.64
CA GLU A 172 -3.42 25.72 14.70
C GLU A 172 -3.40 26.75 15.86
N ALA A 173 -2.85 26.38 17.02
CA ALA A 173 -2.66 27.31 18.14
C ALA A 173 -1.78 28.50 17.75
N CYS A 174 -0.66 28.28 17.06
CA CYS A 174 0.18 29.35 16.53
C CYS A 174 -0.60 30.28 15.61
N TRP A 175 -1.37 29.76 14.65
CA TRP A 175 -2.15 30.58 13.71
C TRP A 175 -3.32 31.32 14.35
N MET A 176 -3.96 30.76 15.39
CA MET A 176 -4.96 31.46 16.20
C MET A 176 -4.37 32.63 16.99
N LEU A 177 -3.13 32.50 17.48
CA LEU A 177 -2.39 33.57 18.13
C LEU A 177 -1.90 34.64 17.14
N GLN A 178 -1.41 34.27 15.95
CA GLN A 178 -1.07 35.20 14.86
C GLN A 178 -2.29 36.07 14.49
N THR A 179 -3.44 35.43 14.29
CA THR A 179 -4.69 36.09 13.87
C THR A 179 -5.45 36.78 15.01
N LYS A 180 -4.88 36.82 16.23
CA LYS A 180 -5.44 37.46 17.43
C LYS A 180 -6.89 37.03 17.73
N ARG A 181 -7.21 35.76 17.46
CA ARG A 181 -8.52 35.14 17.79
C ARG A 181 -8.67 34.79 19.28
N CYS A 182 -7.56 34.83 20.00
CA CYS A 182 -7.40 34.53 21.41
C CYS A 182 -6.06 35.11 21.89
N ASP A 183 -5.83 35.14 23.19
CA ASP A 183 -4.62 35.70 23.82
C ASP A 183 -3.69 34.60 24.35
N THR A 184 -4.30 33.50 24.76
CA THR A 184 -3.62 32.27 25.20
C THR A 184 -4.28 31.08 24.51
N VAL A 185 -3.49 30.09 24.09
CA VAL A 185 -4.01 28.78 23.65
C VAL A 185 -3.42 27.70 24.53
N ILE A 186 -4.28 26.86 25.08
CA ILE A 186 -3.89 25.64 25.79
C ILE A 186 -4.13 24.48 24.82
N CYS A 187 -3.06 23.80 24.40
CA CYS A 187 -3.17 22.71 23.44
C CYS A 187 -2.29 21.52 23.79
N GLY A 188 -2.73 20.33 23.39
CA GLY A 188 -2.05 19.08 23.67
C GLY A 188 -2.95 17.88 23.42
N GLY A 189 -2.61 16.75 24.05
CA GLY A 189 -3.39 15.54 23.89
C GLY A 189 -2.97 14.41 24.81
N VAL A 190 -3.85 13.42 24.92
CA VAL A 190 -3.65 12.21 25.72
C VAL A 190 -4.08 11.01 24.89
N HIS A 191 -3.30 9.94 24.95
CA HIS A 191 -3.67 8.62 24.46
C HIS A 191 -3.55 7.60 25.58
N ILE A 192 -4.63 6.88 25.89
CA ILE A 192 -4.62 5.74 26.81
C ILE A 192 -5.52 4.65 26.20
N SER A 193 -4.98 3.45 26.06
CA SER A 193 -5.58 2.33 25.32
C SER A 193 -5.94 1.16 26.24
N TYR A 194 -7.17 0.65 26.12
CA TYR A 194 -7.70 -0.43 26.97
C TYR A 194 -7.96 -1.72 26.19
N PRO A 195 -7.78 -2.92 26.81
CA PRO A 195 -7.23 -3.17 28.14
C PRO A 195 -5.75 -2.76 28.29
N LEU A 196 -5.34 -2.40 29.51
CA LEU A 196 -3.98 -1.90 29.78
C LEU A 196 -2.87 -2.92 29.49
N GLU A 197 -3.15 -4.22 29.63
CA GLU A 197 -2.21 -5.33 29.40
C GLU A 197 -2.45 -6.13 28.12
N VAL A 198 -2.97 -5.50 27.06
CA VAL A 198 -3.06 -6.12 25.72
C VAL A 198 -1.70 -6.17 25.02
N GLY A 199 -1.42 -7.32 24.42
CA GLY A 199 -0.44 -7.49 23.34
C GLY A 199 -1.16 -7.82 22.03
N TYR A 200 -0.47 -7.68 20.91
CA TYR A 200 -1.02 -7.93 19.57
C TYR A 200 -0.43 -9.21 18.98
N LYS A 201 -1.19 -9.94 18.16
CA LYS A 201 -0.56 -10.89 17.24
C LYS A 201 0.08 -10.10 16.11
N TYR A 202 1.27 -10.50 15.68
CA TYR A 202 1.91 -9.85 14.54
C TYR A 202 1.24 -10.29 13.24
N GLU A 203 0.67 -9.32 12.51
CA GLU A 203 0.09 -9.52 11.18
C GLU A 203 1.05 -8.94 10.11
N PRO A 204 1.43 -9.70 9.06
CA PRO A 204 2.26 -9.18 7.97
C PRO A 204 1.62 -7.96 7.30
N GLY A 205 2.36 -6.84 7.22
CA GLY A 205 1.85 -5.56 6.71
C GLY A 205 1.23 -4.64 7.77
N SER A 206 1.12 -5.09 9.02
CA SER A 206 0.80 -4.23 10.16
C SER A 206 1.89 -3.18 10.43
N ILE A 207 1.52 -2.09 11.09
CA ILE A 207 2.48 -1.06 11.57
C ILE A 207 3.22 -1.49 12.84
N TYR A 208 2.80 -2.56 13.49
CA TYR A 208 3.36 -3.02 14.77
C TYR A 208 4.59 -3.92 14.60
N SER A 209 5.58 -3.73 15.48
CA SER A 209 6.87 -4.45 15.50
C SER A 209 6.68 -5.96 15.71
N LYS A 210 7.28 -6.79 14.85
CA LYS A 210 7.28 -8.26 15.03
C LYS A 210 8.01 -8.68 16.30
N THR A 211 9.05 -7.95 16.70
CA THR A 211 9.86 -8.18 17.90
C THR A 211 9.37 -7.40 19.13
N GLY A 212 8.34 -6.57 18.99
CA GLY A 212 7.82 -5.75 20.07
C GLY A 212 8.72 -4.59 20.50
N VAL A 213 9.68 -4.17 19.67
CA VAL A 213 10.64 -3.10 20.03
C VAL A 213 10.66 -2.03 18.95
N CYS A 214 10.36 -0.79 19.33
CA CYS A 214 10.47 0.35 18.43
C CYS A 214 11.95 0.71 18.26
N ARG A 215 12.48 0.58 17.04
CA ARG A 215 13.88 0.92 16.70
C ARG A 215 13.94 2.00 15.61
N PRO A 216 13.72 3.30 15.93
CA PRO A 216 13.78 4.34 14.91
C PRO A 216 15.16 4.39 14.25
N PHE A 217 15.18 4.49 12.92
CA PHE A 217 16.40 4.53 12.08
C PHE A 217 17.34 3.30 12.11
N ASP A 218 16.99 2.23 12.83
CA ASP A 218 17.84 1.04 12.95
C ASP A 218 17.72 0.09 11.74
N ASN A 219 18.75 -0.72 11.49
CA ASN A 219 18.76 -1.73 10.42
C ASN A 219 17.80 -2.91 10.70
N HIS A 220 17.40 -3.09 11.96
CA HIS A 220 16.40 -4.06 12.43
C HIS A 220 15.08 -3.38 12.87
N ALA A 221 14.77 -2.22 12.28
CA ALA A 221 13.47 -1.57 12.36
C ALA A 221 12.39 -2.43 11.69
N ASP A 222 11.44 -2.96 12.47
CA ASP A 222 10.42 -3.94 12.03
C ASP A 222 8.97 -3.49 12.31
N GLY A 223 8.78 -2.26 12.80
CA GLY A 223 7.49 -1.67 13.16
C GLY A 223 7.54 -0.87 14.46
N THR A 224 6.37 -0.45 14.94
CA THR A 224 6.22 0.40 16.12
C THR A 224 5.63 -0.35 17.33
N VAL A 225 5.65 0.30 18.49
CA VAL A 225 5.12 -0.21 19.76
C VAL A 225 4.12 0.80 20.30
N SER A 226 2.94 0.36 20.73
CA SER A 226 1.93 1.23 21.33
C SER A 226 2.38 1.75 22.70
N ALA A 227 1.95 2.96 23.08
CA ALA A 227 2.21 3.46 24.42
C ALA A 227 1.12 4.43 24.90
N ASP A 228 0.84 4.41 26.20
CA ASP A 228 -0.08 5.32 26.87
C ASP A 228 0.67 6.53 27.46
N GLY A 229 0.11 7.73 27.33
CA GLY A 229 0.69 8.98 27.80
C GLY A 229 0.09 10.22 27.14
N GLY A 230 0.61 11.41 27.47
CA GLY A 230 0.13 12.68 26.95
C GLY A 230 0.88 13.90 27.48
N GLY A 231 0.40 15.08 27.11
CA GLY A 231 0.93 16.35 27.59
C GLY A 231 0.14 17.56 27.11
N VAL A 232 0.48 18.72 27.65
CA VAL A 232 -0.14 20.03 27.37
C VAL A 232 0.95 21.11 27.32
N VAL A 233 0.78 22.11 26.45
CA VAL A 233 1.53 23.38 26.45
C VAL A 233 0.56 24.57 26.48
N ILE A 234 1.00 25.64 27.14
CA ILE A 234 0.32 26.95 27.19
C ILE A 234 1.10 27.91 26.29
N LEU A 235 0.45 28.40 25.23
CA LEU A 235 1.07 29.19 24.17
C LEU A 235 0.51 30.61 24.15
N ARG A 236 1.40 31.60 24.01
CA ARG A 236 1.06 33.03 23.90
C ARG A 236 1.92 33.70 22.84
N ARG A 237 1.55 34.89 22.37
CA ARG A 237 2.43 35.70 21.51
C ARG A 237 3.68 36.10 22.32
N LEU A 238 4.89 35.96 21.75
CA LEU A 238 6.14 36.20 22.49
C LEU A 238 6.16 37.57 23.16
N GLN A 239 5.82 38.63 22.41
CA GLN A 239 5.80 39.99 22.93
C GLN A 239 4.84 40.17 24.12
N ASP A 240 3.70 39.46 24.13
CA ASP A 240 2.72 39.55 25.22
C ASP A 240 3.23 38.79 26.46
N ALA A 241 3.87 37.63 26.27
CA ALA A 241 4.53 36.89 27.34
C ALA A 241 5.66 37.70 28.00
N GLU A 242 6.49 38.37 27.19
CA GLU A 242 7.55 39.26 27.66
C GLU A 242 7.01 40.50 28.38
N ASN A 243 5.90 41.09 27.89
CA ASN A 243 5.25 42.22 28.55
C ASN A 243 4.60 41.85 29.89
N ASN A 244 4.10 40.62 30.03
CA ASN A 244 3.47 40.12 31.26
C ASN A 244 4.50 39.59 32.27
N GLY A 245 5.71 39.26 31.84
CA GLY A 245 6.74 38.64 32.67
C GLY A 245 6.58 37.12 32.83
N ASP A 246 5.94 36.46 31.86
CA ASP A 246 5.66 35.02 31.88
C ASP A 246 6.95 34.17 31.91
N ASN A 247 6.87 32.98 32.49
CA ASN A 247 7.94 31.97 32.46
C ASN A 247 8.03 31.33 31.06
N ILE A 248 8.91 31.85 30.19
CA ILE A 248 9.10 31.35 28.82
C ILE A 248 10.11 30.18 28.80
N HIS A 249 9.64 28.99 28.43
CA HIS A 249 10.47 27.77 28.34
C HIS A 249 11.21 27.62 27.01
N ALA A 250 10.56 28.03 25.92
CA ALA A 250 11.06 28.01 24.54
C ALA A 250 10.19 28.89 23.65
N VAL A 251 10.63 29.14 22.42
CA VAL A 251 9.91 29.96 21.44
C VAL A 251 9.68 29.17 20.14
N ILE A 252 8.45 29.15 19.63
CA ILE A 252 8.11 28.62 18.30
C ILE A 252 8.25 29.75 17.30
N SER A 253 9.19 29.59 16.35
CA SER A 253 9.51 30.60 15.33
C SER A 253 8.75 30.39 14.03
N ASN A 254 8.45 29.13 13.67
CA ASN A 254 7.57 28.83 12.55
C ASN A 254 6.88 27.47 12.73
N ALA A 255 5.64 27.35 12.25
CA ALA A 255 4.82 26.15 12.37
C ALA A 255 3.87 26.03 11.17
N LEU A 256 3.91 24.90 10.46
CA LEU A 256 3.03 24.61 9.33
C LEU A 256 2.59 23.14 9.32
N SER A 257 1.52 22.86 8.60
CA SER A 257 1.07 21.51 8.26
C SER A 257 0.52 21.45 6.84
N ASN A 258 0.61 20.29 6.20
CA ASN A 258 0.02 20.01 4.90
C ASN A 258 -0.55 18.58 4.84
N ASN A 259 -1.01 18.14 3.66
CA ASN A 259 -1.34 16.75 3.41
C ASN A 259 -0.72 16.26 2.09
N ASP A 260 -0.27 15.01 2.07
CA ASP A 260 0.34 14.32 0.91
C ASP A 260 -0.54 14.27 -0.35
N GLY A 261 -1.86 14.41 -0.20
CA GLY A 261 -2.84 14.28 -1.27
C GLY A 261 -2.92 12.86 -1.85
N SER A 262 -3.25 12.76 -3.13
CA SER A 262 -3.38 11.50 -3.86
C SER A 262 -2.08 10.97 -4.48
N LYS A 263 -0.97 11.74 -4.43
CA LYS A 263 0.30 11.41 -5.11
C LYS A 263 1.20 10.46 -4.30
N LYS A 264 0.59 9.44 -3.70
CA LYS A 264 1.23 8.43 -2.85
C LYS A 264 0.64 7.05 -3.13
N THR A 265 1.42 6.00 -2.86
CA THR A 265 1.14 4.63 -3.30
C THR A 265 -0.09 3.99 -2.65
N SER A 266 -0.55 4.49 -1.51
CA SER A 266 -1.84 4.14 -0.90
C SER A 266 -2.32 5.26 0.05
N TYR A 267 -3.55 5.16 0.54
CA TYR A 267 -4.06 6.10 1.57
C TYR A 267 -3.16 6.15 2.82
N ALA A 268 -2.66 4.99 3.25
CA ALA A 268 -1.88 4.83 4.47
C ALA A 268 -0.38 5.14 4.30
N ALA A 269 0.15 5.11 3.08
CA ALA A 269 1.55 5.44 2.80
C ALA A 269 1.86 6.93 3.07
N PRO A 270 3.11 7.26 3.47
CA PRO A 270 3.61 8.64 3.49
C PRO A 270 4.05 9.10 2.08
N SER A 271 4.24 10.40 1.89
CA SER A 271 4.86 10.97 0.68
C SER A 271 6.12 11.79 1.00
N VAL A 272 7.27 11.36 0.48
CA VAL A 272 8.53 12.14 0.51
C VAL A 272 8.31 13.54 -0.07
N ASN A 273 7.56 13.64 -1.17
CA ASN A 273 7.26 14.91 -1.82
C ASN A 273 6.38 15.81 -0.95
N GLY A 274 5.36 15.25 -0.29
CA GLY A 274 4.48 15.99 0.62
C GLY A 274 5.25 16.54 1.82
N GLN A 275 6.10 15.72 2.43
CA GLN A 275 6.94 16.09 3.55
C GLN A 275 8.02 17.11 3.15
N HIS A 276 8.75 16.88 2.05
CA HIS A 276 9.75 17.83 1.55
C HIS A 276 9.14 19.19 1.21
N GLN A 277 7.94 19.24 0.61
CA GLN A 277 7.23 20.49 0.35
C GLN A 277 6.88 21.24 1.64
N LEU A 278 6.44 20.54 2.70
CA LEU A 278 6.21 21.16 4.00
C LEU A 278 7.50 21.74 4.59
N LEU A 279 8.56 20.94 4.63
CA LEU A 279 9.88 21.36 5.12
C LEU A 279 10.36 22.61 4.36
N ALA A 280 10.42 22.55 3.03
CA ALA A 280 10.87 23.65 2.19
C ALA A 280 10.02 24.93 2.38
N GLN A 281 8.71 24.80 2.60
CA GLN A 281 7.84 25.93 2.91
C GLN A 281 8.12 26.54 4.29
N VAL A 282 8.41 25.71 5.31
CA VAL A 282 8.79 26.19 6.66
C VAL A 282 10.09 26.98 6.61
N TYR A 283 11.19 26.40 6.11
CA TYR A 283 12.50 27.08 6.13
C TYR A 283 12.56 28.30 5.20
N ARG A 284 11.85 28.28 4.07
CA ARG A 284 11.69 29.48 3.20
C ARG A 284 10.92 30.61 3.89
N SER A 285 9.99 30.31 4.80
CA SER A 285 9.14 31.32 5.48
C SER A 285 9.61 31.71 6.89
N SER A 286 10.79 31.25 7.30
CA SER A 286 11.47 31.66 8.54
C SER A 286 12.89 32.17 8.35
N GLU A 287 13.43 32.16 7.12
CA GLU A 287 14.81 32.56 6.78
C GLU A 287 15.91 31.77 7.54
N ILE A 288 15.56 30.59 8.09
CA ILE A 288 16.47 29.72 8.83
C ILE A 288 17.14 28.73 7.86
N ASN A 289 18.46 28.63 7.89
CA ASN A 289 19.19 27.54 7.25
C ASN A 289 19.04 26.27 8.11
N PRO A 290 18.46 25.16 7.59
CA PRO A 290 18.28 23.93 8.37
C PRO A 290 19.60 23.28 8.82
N ARG A 291 20.74 23.62 8.21
CA ARG A 291 22.07 23.18 8.66
C ARG A 291 22.53 23.79 9.98
N ASN A 292 21.92 24.92 10.37
CA ASN A 292 22.19 25.58 11.66
C ASN A 292 21.38 24.97 12.81
N LEU A 293 20.54 23.96 12.55
CA LEU A 293 19.82 23.24 13.58
C LEU A 293 20.80 22.45 14.46
N GLN A 294 20.47 22.40 15.75
CA GLN A 294 21.08 21.50 16.72
C GLN A 294 20.59 20.07 16.46
N PHE A 295 19.26 19.89 16.36
CA PHE A 295 18.63 18.60 16.12
C PHE A 295 17.27 18.68 15.43
N ILE A 296 16.85 17.56 14.85
CA ILE A 296 15.51 17.29 14.32
C ILE A 296 14.93 16.09 15.07
N GLU A 297 13.87 16.33 15.83
CA GLU A 297 13.08 15.30 16.51
C GLU A 297 11.96 14.84 15.56
N CYS A 298 12.16 13.67 14.96
CA CYS A 298 11.38 13.15 13.83
C CYS A 298 10.10 12.42 14.24
N HIS A 299 9.24 12.14 13.27
CA HIS A 299 8.12 11.23 13.46
C HIS A 299 8.60 9.79 13.68
N ALA A 300 9.55 9.30 12.88
CA ALA A 300 10.27 8.02 12.92
C ALA A 300 9.84 7.05 14.03
N THR A 301 9.13 5.99 13.64
CA THR A 301 8.39 5.08 14.50
C THR A 301 8.98 3.66 14.54
N GLY A 302 10.17 3.45 13.96
CA GLY A 302 10.79 2.14 13.78
C GLY A 302 10.22 1.35 12.60
N THR A 303 9.61 2.05 11.63
CA THR A 303 8.95 1.41 10.48
C THR A 303 9.89 1.26 9.29
N ILE A 304 9.89 0.06 8.68
CA ILE A 304 10.71 -0.31 7.52
C ILE A 304 10.66 0.73 6.39
N VAL A 305 9.48 1.34 6.17
CA VAL A 305 9.21 2.26 5.06
C VAL A 305 9.05 3.71 5.50
N GLY A 306 8.49 4.00 6.67
CA GLY A 306 8.23 5.38 7.09
C GLY A 306 9.52 6.14 7.43
N ASP A 307 10.38 5.51 8.24
CA ASP A 307 11.60 6.14 8.76
C ASP A 307 12.59 6.52 7.63
N PRO A 308 12.86 5.68 6.60
CA PRO A 308 13.69 6.08 5.47
C PRO A 308 13.12 7.20 4.60
N LEU A 309 11.79 7.27 4.45
CA LEU A 309 11.14 8.28 3.60
C LEU A 309 11.10 9.66 4.28
N GLU A 310 10.95 9.72 5.60
CA GLU A 310 11.10 10.97 6.37
C GLU A 310 12.53 11.52 6.25
N VAL A 311 13.54 10.67 6.42
CA VAL A 311 14.93 11.09 6.26
C VAL A 311 15.23 11.48 4.80
N GLN A 312 14.63 10.82 3.80
CA GLN A 312 14.79 11.22 2.40
C GLN A 312 14.23 12.65 2.15
N ALA A 313 13.11 13.02 2.77
CA ALA A 313 12.57 14.38 2.68
C ALA A 313 13.48 15.42 3.36
N ILE A 314 14.07 15.07 4.51
CA ILE A 314 15.08 15.88 5.21
C ILE A 314 16.36 16.01 4.36
N SER A 315 16.84 14.94 3.73
CA SER A 315 17.99 14.97 2.82
C SER A 315 17.75 15.90 1.63
N GLN A 316 16.59 15.80 0.97
CA GLN A 316 16.22 16.71 -0.14
C GLN A 316 16.13 18.18 0.30
N LEU A 317 15.69 18.45 1.53
CA LEU A 317 15.78 19.79 2.12
C LEU A 317 17.25 20.21 2.27
N MET A 318 18.09 19.39 2.90
CA MET A 318 19.50 19.70 3.14
C MET A 318 20.28 19.91 1.84
N ASP A 319 20.01 19.13 0.79
CA ASP A 319 20.63 19.28 -0.55
C ASP A 319 20.31 20.64 -1.20
N SER A 320 19.26 21.36 -0.74
CA SER A 320 18.94 22.73 -1.18
C SER A 320 19.81 23.81 -0.53
N TYR A 321 20.69 23.46 0.42
CA TYR A 321 21.58 24.37 1.14
C TYR A 321 23.03 23.85 1.09
N GLY A 322 23.99 24.73 0.79
CA GLY A 322 25.42 24.35 0.73
C GLY A 322 25.94 23.78 2.05
N VAL A 323 26.76 22.72 1.98
CA VAL A 323 27.36 22.10 3.16
C VAL A 323 28.50 22.96 3.69
N ASP A 324 28.42 23.37 4.96
CA ASP A 324 29.58 23.81 5.72
C ASP A 324 30.02 22.65 6.64
N HIS A 325 31.24 22.18 6.44
CA HIS A 325 31.85 21.11 7.23
C HIS A 325 32.56 21.61 8.50
N ALA A 326 32.63 22.92 8.73
CA ALA A 326 33.06 23.49 10.01
C ALA A 326 31.94 23.47 11.07
N LEU A 327 30.68 23.40 10.65
CA LEU A 327 29.54 23.21 11.55
C LEU A 327 29.47 21.77 12.05
N SER A 328 29.11 21.59 13.32
CA SER A 328 28.73 20.29 13.87
C SER A 328 27.60 19.63 13.07
N PRO A 329 27.46 18.29 13.12
CA PRO A 329 26.31 17.60 12.55
C PRO A 329 24.97 18.11 13.09
N VAL A 330 23.90 17.95 12.32
CA VAL A 330 22.52 18.06 12.85
C VAL A 330 22.14 16.70 13.40
N VAL A 331 21.78 16.61 14.69
CA VAL A 331 21.33 15.34 15.27
C VAL A 331 19.93 14.99 14.77
N VAL A 332 19.70 13.74 14.37
CA VAL A 332 18.40 13.25 13.91
C VAL A 332 17.99 12.08 14.80
N GLY A 333 16.81 12.17 15.42
CA GLY A 333 16.39 11.21 16.43
C GLY A 333 14.88 11.18 16.68
N SER A 334 14.44 10.25 17.53
CA SER A 334 13.03 10.07 17.88
C SER A 334 12.87 9.46 19.27
N VAL A 335 12.09 10.12 20.14
CA VAL A 335 11.76 9.67 21.50
C VAL A 335 11.04 8.32 21.56
N LYS A 336 10.57 7.81 20.41
CA LYS A 336 9.71 6.61 20.32
C LYS A 336 10.52 5.32 20.54
N GLY A 337 11.84 5.36 20.36
CA GLY A 337 12.75 4.32 20.85
C GLY A 337 12.65 4.15 22.37
N ASN A 338 12.61 5.25 23.12
CA ASN A 338 12.52 5.27 24.59
C ASN A 338 11.13 4.88 25.11
N ILE A 339 10.05 5.47 24.57
CA ILE A 339 8.71 5.35 25.18
C ILE A 339 7.67 4.60 24.34
N GLY A 340 7.98 4.23 23.09
CA GLY A 340 6.97 3.77 22.12
C GLY A 340 6.19 4.95 21.51
N HIS A 341 5.07 4.65 20.85
CA HIS A 341 4.29 5.62 20.09
C HIS A 341 2.94 5.93 20.77
N LEU A 342 2.79 7.20 21.19
CA LEU A 342 1.56 7.71 21.83
C LEU A 342 0.45 8.09 20.83
N PHE A 343 0.53 7.63 19.58
CA PHE A 343 -0.40 7.94 18.48
C PHE A 343 -0.80 9.43 18.42
N TRP A 344 -2.05 9.76 18.72
CA TRP A 344 -2.58 11.14 18.74
C TRP A 344 -1.78 12.11 19.62
N ALA A 345 -1.23 11.64 20.74
CA ALA A 345 -0.41 12.40 21.67
C ALA A 345 1.10 12.33 21.37
N SER A 346 1.52 11.72 20.25
CA SER A 346 2.94 11.52 19.97
C SER A 346 3.71 12.79 19.61
N GLY A 347 3.03 13.85 19.15
CA GLY A 347 3.65 15.13 18.82
C GLY A 347 4.03 15.94 20.05
N ILE A 348 3.19 15.93 21.09
CA ILE A 348 3.45 16.68 22.33
C ILE A 348 4.60 16.08 23.16
N ALA A 349 4.84 14.76 23.08
CA ALA A 349 6.02 14.13 23.66
C ALA A 349 7.33 14.62 23.02
N SER A 350 7.39 14.62 21.69
CA SER A 350 8.54 15.13 20.93
C SER A 350 8.74 16.65 21.13
N MET A 351 7.66 17.43 21.27
CA MET A 351 7.73 18.84 21.66
C MET A 351 8.38 19.02 23.04
N ILE A 352 7.89 18.31 24.07
CA ILE A 352 8.41 18.44 25.44
C ILE A 352 9.87 17.98 25.55
N LYS A 353 10.25 16.86 24.91
CA LYS A 353 11.68 16.46 24.80
C LYS A 353 12.52 17.58 24.17
N SER A 354 12.04 18.20 23.10
CA SER A 354 12.80 19.22 22.36
C SER A 354 12.97 20.53 23.14
N VAL A 355 11.92 20.98 23.82
CA VAL A 355 11.97 22.14 24.74
C VAL A 355 12.98 21.90 25.86
N LEU A 356 12.93 20.73 26.50
CA LEU A 356 13.88 20.36 27.56
C LEU A 356 15.32 20.25 27.02
N SER A 357 15.51 19.68 25.82
CA SER A 357 16.84 19.54 25.21
C SER A 357 17.52 20.89 24.96
N LEU A 358 16.76 21.86 24.45
CA LEU A 358 17.25 23.25 24.27
C LEU A 358 17.49 23.95 25.61
N LYS A 359 16.64 23.73 26.61
CA LYS A 359 16.74 24.35 27.95
C LYS A 359 17.89 23.79 28.80
N GLN A 360 18.30 22.54 28.56
CA GLN A 360 19.38 21.85 29.30
C GLN A 360 20.71 21.78 28.51
N GLY A 361 20.73 22.14 27.23
CA GLY A 361 21.94 22.12 26.40
C GLY A 361 22.43 20.71 26.03
N ILE A 362 21.55 19.72 26.04
CA ILE A 362 21.85 18.31 25.69
C ILE A 362 20.66 17.74 24.90
N TYR A 363 20.89 17.00 23.82
CA TYR A 363 19.88 16.14 23.18
C TYR A 363 20.02 14.69 23.66
N PRO A 364 18.99 14.10 24.32
CA PRO A 364 19.00 12.69 24.67
C PRO A 364 18.85 11.81 23.43
N GLY A 365 19.70 10.79 23.31
CA GLY A 365 19.78 9.91 22.14
C GLY A 365 18.51 9.09 21.85
N THR A 366 18.53 8.39 20.72
CA THR A 366 17.44 7.50 20.28
C THR A 366 17.71 6.08 20.75
N SER A 367 17.07 5.64 21.83
CA SER A 367 17.25 4.27 22.33
C SER A 367 16.81 3.22 21.30
N ASN A 368 17.42 2.03 21.39
CA ASN A 368 17.31 0.90 20.45
C ASN A 368 17.91 1.10 19.06
N LEU A 369 18.57 2.24 18.78
CA LEU A 369 19.46 2.38 17.63
C LEU A 369 20.80 1.70 17.95
N THR A 370 21.09 0.57 17.31
CA THR A 370 22.30 -0.23 17.49
C THR A 370 23.14 -0.30 16.20
N GLN A 371 22.50 -0.33 15.04
CA GLN A 371 23.13 -0.20 13.73
C GLN A 371 22.25 0.70 12.85
N LEU A 372 22.79 1.82 12.37
CA LEU A 372 22.08 2.69 11.43
C LEU A 372 21.66 1.90 10.18
N ASN A 373 20.39 2.05 9.78
CA ASN A 373 19.82 1.37 8.62
C ASN A 373 20.62 1.64 7.34
N GLU A 374 20.86 0.61 6.52
CA GLU A 374 21.58 0.74 5.24
C GLU A 374 20.97 1.82 4.33
N LEU A 375 19.64 1.97 4.34
CA LEU A 375 18.89 2.98 3.58
C LEU A 375 19.14 4.42 4.05
N LEU A 376 19.86 4.61 5.15
CA LEU A 376 20.22 5.90 5.77
C LEU A 376 21.74 6.17 5.75
N SER A 377 22.58 5.18 5.44
CA SER A 377 24.06 5.29 5.43
C SER A 377 24.58 6.50 4.66
N ASP A 378 24.02 6.72 3.47
CA ASP A 378 24.25 7.82 2.54
C ASP A 378 24.13 9.23 3.19
N THR A 379 23.30 9.36 4.23
CA THR A 379 22.87 10.65 4.79
C THR A 379 23.91 11.32 5.67
N VAL A 380 24.98 10.60 6.03
CA VAL A 380 26.20 11.16 6.64
C VAL A 380 26.78 12.26 5.75
N ARG A 381 26.67 12.16 4.41
CA ARG A 381 27.13 13.20 3.46
C ARG A 381 26.41 14.54 3.62
N HIS A 382 25.21 14.53 4.21
CA HIS A 382 24.42 15.73 4.49
C HIS A 382 24.77 16.38 5.83
N ASN A 383 25.77 15.85 6.56
CA ASN A 383 26.16 16.22 7.93
C ASN A 383 25.05 15.96 8.96
N LEU A 384 24.44 14.77 8.90
CA LEU A 384 23.45 14.27 9.86
C LEU A 384 24.07 13.23 10.80
N LEU A 385 23.71 13.28 12.09
CA LEU A 385 24.18 12.34 13.12
C LEU A 385 22.99 11.61 13.76
N TYR A 386 23.06 10.29 13.83
CA TYR A 386 22.13 9.42 14.54
C TYR A 386 22.89 8.72 15.65
N THR A 387 22.38 8.72 16.88
CA THR A 387 23.01 8.01 18.00
C THR A 387 22.01 7.69 19.10
N ALA A 388 22.30 6.65 19.89
CA ALA A 388 21.65 6.34 21.15
C ALA A 388 22.24 7.10 22.35
N ASP A 389 23.44 7.70 22.20
CA ASP A 389 24.12 8.47 23.24
C ASP A 389 23.54 9.88 23.41
N ASN A 390 23.75 10.48 24.58
CA ASN A 390 23.44 11.89 24.84
C ASN A 390 24.45 12.80 24.11
N VAL A 391 23.96 13.76 23.32
CA VAL A 391 24.79 14.71 22.57
C VAL A 391 24.68 16.11 23.18
N PRO A 392 25.76 16.70 23.72
CA PRO A 392 25.77 18.11 24.12
C PRO A 392 25.47 19.01 22.91
N LEU A 393 24.66 20.06 23.10
CA LEU A 393 24.38 21.01 22.03
C LEU A 393 25.63 21.88 21.76
N ASP A 394 25.83 22.21 20.49
CA ASP A 394 26.98 22.97 20.02
C ASP A 394 26.83 24.46 20.42
N PRO A 395 27.73 25.03 21.23
CA PRO A 395 27.62 26.42 21.69
C PRO A 395 27.91 27.45 20.59
N ASP A 396 28.57 27.07 19.50
CA ASP A 396 28.85 27.94 18.36
C ASP A 396 27.69 27.93 17.33
N LYS A 397 26.75 26.99 17.44
CA LYS A 397 25.46 27.00 16.73
C LYS A 397 24.39 27.76 17.53
N PRO A 398 23.41 28.39 16.83
CA PRO A 398 22.23 28.93 17.52
C PRO A 398 21.40 27.80 18.14
N ALA A 399 20.71 28.07 19.24
CA ALA A 399 19.90 27.07 19.96
C ALA A 399 18.54 26.82 19.26
N ILE A 400 18.58 26.31 18.03
CA ILE A 400 17.40 26.04 17.18
C ILE A 400 17.23 24.54 16.97
N ALA A 401 16.01 24.04 17.10
CA ALA A 401 15.65 22.66 16.79
C ALA A 401 14.36 22.59 15.96
N ALA A 402 14.09 21.43 15.38
CA ALA A 402 12.87 21.18 14.62
C ALA A 402 12.16 19.90 15.06
N ILE A 403 10.84 19.87 14.88
CA ILE A 403 9.97 18.75 15.30
C ILE A 403 9.06 18.37 14.14
N SER A 404 8.98 17.08 13.82
CA SER A 404 8.07 16.51 12.81
C SER A 404 7.06 15.55 13.42
N SER A 405 5.83 15.53 12.90
CA SER A 405 4.92 14.40 13.08
C SER A 405 4.02 14.19 11.86
N MET A 406 3.87 12.93 11.46
CA MET A 406 3.15 12.49 10.29
C MET A 406 1.93 11.67 10.76
N GLY A 407 0.76 11.91 10.16
CA GLY A 407 -0.45 11.14 10.41
C GLY A 407 -0.71 10.12 9.30
N VAL A 408 -1.16 8.91 9.64
CA VAL A 408 -1.75 8.00 8.64
C VAL A 408 -2.93 8.70 7.95
N GLY A 409 -3.03 8.58 6.63
CA GLY A 409 -3.82 9.49 5.79
C GLY A 409 -3.00 10.65 5.21
N GLY A 410 -1.76 10.86 5.65
CA GLY A 410 -0.75 11.73 5.04
C GLY A 410 -0.75 13.19 5.51
N THR A 411 -1.31 13.50 6.67
CA THR A 411 -1.28 14.87 7.22
C THR A 411 0.01 15.07 8.01
N ASN A 412 0.90 15.91 7.48
CA ASN A 412 2.22 16.19 8.06
C ASN A 412 2.18 17.52 8.82
N ALA A 413 2.89 17.61 9.95
CA ALA A 413 3.11 18.85 10.70
C ALA A 413 4.61 19.01 11.01
N HIS A 414 5.12 20.24 10.89
CA HIS A 414 6.52 20.56 11.18
C HIS A 414 6.67 21.93 11.86
N LEU A 415 7.44 21.97 12.93
CA LEU A 415 7.72 23.15 13.75
C LEU A 415 9.23 23.42 13.78
N VAL A 416 9.60 24.70 13.87
CA VAL A 416 10.94 25.16 14.22
C VAL A 416 10.86 25.96 15.51
N ILE A 417 11.67 25.57 16.50
CA ILE A 417 11.69 26.13 17.85
C ILE A 417 13.09 26.61 18.25
N GLU A 418 13.14 27.57 19.16
CA GLU A 418 14.35 28.24 19.67
C GLU A 418 14.38 28.20 21.21
N GLY A 419 15.58 28.06 21.78
CA GLY A 419 15.81 28.19 23.22
C GLY A 419 15.74 29.65 23.66
N TYR A 420 15.12 29.92 24.80
CA TYR A 420 14.90 31.29 25.31
C TYR A 420 15.82 31.62 26.49
N ASN A 421 16.94 32.28 26.21
CA ASN A 421 17.94 32.66 27.22
C ASN A 421 17.73 34.08 27.75
N THR A 422 16.91 34.22 28.79
CA THR A 422 17.03 35.34 29.75
C THR A 422 17.68 34.83 31.05
N GLY A 423 18.39 35.71 31.76
CA GLY A 423 19.31 35.32 32.86
C GLY A 423 18.67 34.79 34.16
N HIS A 424 17.42 34.33 34.14
CA HIS A 424 16.69 33.87 35.34
C HIS A 424 16.70 32.35 35.48
N SER A 425 17.77 31.83 36.09
CA SER A 425 17.75 30.46 36.63
C SER A 425 16.85 30.40 37.87
N MET A 426 15.75 29.65 37.78
CA MET A 426 14.91 29.31 38.93
C MET A 426 15.00 27.83 39.30
N LYS A 427 14.91 27.55 40.60
CA LYS A 427 15.04 26.20 41.16
C LYS A 427 13.72 25.43 41.04
N PRO A 428 13.76 24.09 40.88
CA PRO A 428 12.54 23.27 40.84
C PRO A 428 11.75 23.39 42.15
N LYS A 429 10.51 23.90 42.07
CA LYS A 429 9.51 23.76 43.13
C LYS A 429 8.92 22.35 43.03
N LYS A 430 9.08 21.51 44.05
CA LYS A 430 8.26 20.28 44.15
C LYS A 430 6.81 20.68 44.43
N ALA A 431 5.85 20.02 43.75
CA ALA A 431 4.44 20.10 44.12
C ALA A 431 4.25 19.50 45.52
N ASP A 432 3.83 20.32 46.48
CA ASP A 432 3.66 19.92 47.89
C ASP A 432 2.32 19.21 48.08
N ASN A 433 2.28 17.94 47.66
CA ASN A 433 1.07 17.14 47.45
C ASN A 433 0.41 16.70 48.78
N LYS A 434 -0.15 17.66 49.53
CA LYS A 434 -0.85 17.42 50.80
C LYS A 434 -2.27 16.87 50.58
N GLY A 435 -2.37 15.56 50.39
CA GLY A 435 -3.58 14.79 50.73
C GLY A 435 -4.74 14.86 49.75
N ALA A 436 -4.50 14.62 48.45
CA ALA A 436 -5.56 14.27 47.52
C ALA A 436 -6.08 12.84 47.78
N GLN A 437 -7.40 12.64 47.76
CA GLN A 437 -8.00 11.30 47.83
C GLN A 437 -8.17 10.72 46.42
N ASN A 438 -7.08 10.18 45.86
CA ASN A 438 -7.10 9.60 44.51
C ASN A 438 -7.87 8.27 44.48
N SER A 439 -9.15 8.32 44.10
CA SER A 439 -9.95 7.14 43.74
C SER A 439 -9.36 6.42 42.51
N ILE A 440 -9.39 5.08 42.48
CA ILE A 440 -9.00 4.25 41.34
C ILE A 440 -10.28 3.82 40.59
N TYR A 441 -10.33 4.04 39.28
CA TYR A 441 -11.48 3.73 38.42
C TYR A 441 -11.09 2.70 37.34
N SER A 442 -11.05 1.41 37.71
CA SER A 442 -10.40 0.34 36.94
C SER A 442 -11.29 -0.87 36.62
N PHE A 443 -10.94 -1.62 35.55
CA PHE A 443 -11.67 -2.82 35.11
C PHE A 443 -10.82 -4.07 34.70
N PHE A 444 -9.47 -4.09 34.75
CA PHE A 444 -8.64 -5.19 34.16
C PHE A 444 -7.26 -5.50 34.83
N THR A 445 -6.75 -6.75 34.71
CA THR A 445 -5.33 -7.26 34.89
C THR A 445 -5.32 -8.83 34.76
N GLN A 446 -4.26 -9.65 34.72
CA GLN A 446 -2.77 -9.50 34.72
C GLN A 446 -2.15 -9.89 33.32
N THR A 447 -0.96 -10.49 33.02
CA THR A 447 0.11 -11.27 33.72
C THR A 447 1.44 -11.31 32.87
N LYS A 448 2.53 -12.03 33.28
CA LYS A 448 3.85 -12.16 32.58
C LYS A 448 4.62 -13.50 32.78
N SER A 449 5.59 -13.82 31.89
CA SER A 449 6.48 -15.04 31.92
C SER A 449 7.99 -14.78 31.46
N PRO A 450 8.76 -15.57 30.65
CA PRO A 450 10.17 -16.00 30.95
C PRO A 450 11.27 -15.72 29.86
N GLU A 451 12.48 -16.33 29.88
CA GLU A 451 13.58 -16.14 28.86
C GLU A 451 14.71 -17.23 28.78
N ASP A 452 15.48 -17.33 27.65
CA ASP A 452 16.69 -18.21 27.38
C ASP A 452 17.59 -17.71 26.16
N SER A 453 18.63 -18.43 25.61
CA SER A 453 19.84 -17.79 24.94
C SER A 453 20.60 -18.36 23.64
N SER A 454 21.35 -17.47 22.89
CA SER A 454 22.60 -17.64 22.01
C SER A 454 22.63 -18.03 20.46
N HIS A 455 23.62 -17.57 19.59
CA HIS A 455 24.00 -18.05 18.16
C HIS A 455 25.15 -17.28 17.32
N VAL A 456 25.63 -17.76 16.10
CA VAL A 456 26.70 -17.21 15.10
C VAL A 456 26.51 -17.63 13.53
N SER A 457 27.26 -17.17 12.45
CA SER A 457 26.80 -16.83 11.01
C SER A 457 27.61 -16.99 9.58
N ASN A 458 26.98 -16.63 8.37
CA ASN A 458 27.40 -16.13 6.94
C ASN A 458 27.56 -17.04 5.59
N GLN A 459 27.59 -16.72 4.21
CA GLN A 459 27.21 -15.68 3.10
C GLN A 459 27.51 -16.09 1.53
N VAL A 460 26.99 -15.49 0.35
CA VAL A 460 27.21 -15.87 -1.17
C VAL A 460 26.89 -14.85 -2.43
N LYS A 461 27.03 -15.21 -3.79
CA LYS A 461 26.97 -14.43 -5.17
C LYS A 461 26.57 -15.29 -6.50
N GLU A 462 26.46 -15.05 -7.89
CA GLU A 462 26.41 -14.05 -9.11
C GLU A 462 26.01 -14.82 -10.51
N LYS A 463 25.89 -14.53 -11.89
CA LYS A 463 25.92 -13.52 -13.10
C LYS A 463 25.42 -14.21 -14.52
N ASP A 464 25.31 -13.87 -15.88
CA ASP A 464 25.32 -12.83 -17.06
C ASP A 464 24.85 -13.48 -18.49
N SER A 465 24.71 -13.04 -19.83
CA SER A 465 24.45 -11.84 -20.79
C SER A 465 24.26 -12.19 -22.39
N ILE A 466 23.97 -11.25 -23.40
CA ILE A 466 24.12 -11.22 -24.98
C ILE A 466 23.02 -11.80 -26.03
N GLN A 467 22.73 -11.54 -27.39
CA GLN A 467 22.74 -10.48 -28.54
C GLN A 467 22.09 -10.92 -30.00
N GLN A 468 21.80 -10.09 -31.10
CA GLN A 468 20.99 -10.43 -32.40
C GLN A 468 21.23 -9.69 -33.86
N ASN A 469 20.38 -9.76 -34.98
CA ASN A 469 20.61 -9.30 -36.45
C ASN A 469 19.43 -8.90 -37.52
N VAL A 470 19.59 -8.78 -38.91
CA VAL A 470 18.66 -8.09 -39.99
C VAL A 470 18.63 -8.53 -41.56
N LEU A 471 17.74 -8.01 -42.53
CA LEU A 471 17.43 -8.52 -43.98
C LEU A 471 16.80 -7.64 -45.20
N THR A 472 16.15 -8.21 -46.30
CA THR A 472 15.45 -7.56 -47.52
C THR A 472 14.18 -8.28 -48.16
N LYS A 473 13.42 -7.70 -49.16
CA LYS A 473 12.09 -8.21 -49.74
C LYS A 473 12.03 -9.58 -50.40
N ALA A 474 12.80 -9.84 -51.46
CA ALA A 474 12.65 -11.09 -52.22
C ALA A 474 13.05 -12.29 -51.33
N SER A 475 13.93 -12.01 -50.37
CA SER A 475 14.25 -12.80 -49.18
C SER A 475 13.31 -12.54 -47.99
N LEU A 476 12.04 -12.15 -48.21
CA LEU A 476 11.06 -11.88 -47.14
C LEU A 476 9.77 -12.67 -47.31
N LEU A 477 9.12 -12.61 -48.48
CA LEU A 477 7.83 -13.28 -48.70
C LEU A 477 7.83 -14.79 -48.35
N PRO A 478 8.89 -15.58 -48.65
CA PRO A 478 8.96 -16.96 -48.20
C PRO A 478 8.95 -17.11 -46.67
N TYR A 479 9.58 -16.18 -45.94
CA TYR A 479 9.56 -16.18 -44.48
C TYR A 479 8.20 -15.77 -43.94
N VAL A 480 7.55 -14.74 -44.51
CA VAL A 480 6.18 -14.34 -44.14
C VAL A 480 5.20 -15.51 -44.23
N LEU A 481 5.27 -16.27 -45.32
CA LEU A 481 4.46 -17.48 -45.50
C LEU A 481 4.77 -18.53 -44.41
N SER A 482 6.04 -18.85 -44.18
CA SER A 482 6.43 -19.81 -43.13
C SER A 482 6.03 -19.37 -41.71
N PHE A 483 5.99 -18.06 -41.43
CA PHE A 483 5.57 -17.53 -40.14
C PHE A 483 4.06 -17.65 -39.95
N TYR A 484 3.27 -17.43 -41.00
CA TYR A 484 1.83 -17.68 -40.97
C TYR A 484 1.54 -19.17 -40.78
N GLU A 485 2.24 -20.07 -41.48
CA GLU A 485 2.14 -21.53 -41.29
C GLU A 485 2.51 -21.95 -39.85
N GLN A 486 3.62 -21.42 -39.31
CA GLN A 486 4.11 -21.72 -37.97
C GLN A 486 3.19 -21.21 -36.84
N VAL A 487 2.63 -20.01 -36.98
CA VAL A 487 1.84 -19.36 -35.92
C VAL A 487 0.37 -19.77 -35.96
N LEU A 488 -0.22 -19.88 -37.15
CA LEU A 488 -1.64 -20.19 -37.31
C LEU A 488 -1.89 -21.71 -37.37
N GLY A 489 -0.84 -22.51 -37.51
CA GLY A 489 -0.89 -23.97 -37.47
C GLY A 489 -1.39 -24.63 -38.75
N GLU A 490 -1.57 -23.86 -39.82
CA GLU A 490 -2.06 -24.33 -41.10
C GLU A 490 -0.94 -24.83 -42.01
N SER A 491 -1.19 -25.95 -42.69
CA SER A 491 -0.13 -26.74 -43.36
C SER A 491 0.25 -26.27 -44.77
N VAL A 492 -0.50 -25.33 -45.35
CA VAL A 492 -0.18 -24.60 -46.59
C VAL A 492 -0.85 -23.22 -46.51
N VAL A 493 -0.09 -22.13 -46.52
CA VAL A 493 -0.63 -20.76 -46.61
C VAL A 493 -0.40 -20.17 -48.00
N SER A 494 -1.44 -19.53 -48.56
CA SER A 494 -1.36 -18.85 -49.86
C SER A 494 -0.96 -17.37 -49.70
N PRO A 495 -0.26 -16.73 -50.66
CA PRO A 495 0.10 -15.31 -50.57
C PRO A 495 -1.10 -14.35 -50.40
N ASP A 496 -2.29 -14.78 -50.81
CA ASP A 496 -3.57 -14.08 -50.72
C ASP A 496 -4.48 -14.56 -49.55
N SER A 497 -4.03 -15.50 -48.71
CA SER A 497 -4.79 -15.94 -47.53
C SER A 497 -4.93 -14.81 -46.50
N ASP A 498 -6.16 -14.44 -46.15
CA ASP A 498 -6.44 -13.42 -45.13
C ASP A 498 -6.18 -13.96 -43.71
N TYR A 499 -5.47 -13.18 -42.90
CA TYR A 499 -5.13 -13.47 -41.52
C TYR A 499 -6.34 -13.88 -40.64
N PHE A 500 -7.49 -13.22 -40.80
CA PHE A 500 -8.71 -13.56 -40.06
C PHE A 500 -9.41 -14.80 -40.61
N ASP A 501 -9.18 -15.13 -41.88
CA ASP A 501 -9.68 -16.35 -42.51
C ASP A 501 -8.95 -17.61 -42.03
N LEU A 502 -7.73 -17.44 -41.52
CA LEU A 502 -6.87 -18.45 -40.88
C LEU A 502 -6.97 -18.42 -39.32
N TYR A 503 -8.08 -17.92 -38.77
CA TYR A 503 -8.36 -17.83 -37.32
C TYR A 503 -7.40 -16.96 -36.49
N GLY A 504 -6.72 -15.99 -37.12
CA GLY A 504 -5.83 -15.04 -36.44
C GLY A 504 -6.52 -14.22 -35.34
N ASP A 505 -5.78 -13.93 -34.27
CA ASP A 505 -6.23 -13.21 -33.07
C ASP A 505 -5.14 -12.31 -32.45
N SER A 506 -5.47 -11.62 -31.36
CA SER A 506 -4.55 -10.66 -30.72
C SER A 506 -3.35 -11.29 -30.02
N VAL A 507 -3.28 -12.62 -29.90
CA VAL A 507 -2.09 -13.33 -29.40
C VAL A 507 -1.22 -13.69 -30.59
N THR A 508 -1.76 -14.44 -31.55
CA THR A 508 -1.07 -14.84 -32.79
C THR A 508 -0.55 -13.64 -33.59
N ALA A 509 -1.14 -12.45 -33.48
CA ALA A 509 -0.58 -11.22 -34.04
C ALA A 509 0.77 -10.84 -33.39
N VAL A 510 0.89 -10.95 -32.06
CA VAL A 510 2.16 -10.76 -31.33
C VAL A 510 3.15 -11.87 -31.66
N GLU A 511 2.68 -13.08 -31.95
CA GLU A 511 3.53 -14.20 -32.37
C GLU A 511 4.08 -14.05 -33.80
N LEU A 512 3.30 -13.50 -34.72
CA LEU A 512 3.79 -13.14 -36.06
C LEU A 512 4.81 -12.01 -35.98
N ILE A 513 4.52 -10.96 -35.20
CA ILE A 513 5.49 -9.89 -34.92
C ILE A 513 6.79 -10.54 -34.39
N ALA A 514 6.69 -11.46 -33.43
CA ALA A 514 7.83 -12.16 -32.79
C ALA A 514 8.77 -12.90 -33.74
N LEU A 515 8.33 -13.30 -34.92
CA LEU A 515 9.19 -13.91 -35.94
C LEU A 515 9.81 -12.88 -36.89
N PHE A 516 9.14 -11.74 -37.10
CA PHE A 516 9.65 -10.67 -37.96
C PHE A 516 10.90 -9.97 -37.42
N LYS A 517 11.02 -9.74 -36.10
CA LYS A 517 12.24 -9.16 -35.53
C LYS A 517 13.25 -10.24 -35.10
N SER A 518 12.81 -11.42 -34.65
CA SER A 518 13.74 -12.46 -34.19
C SER A 518 14.60 -13.00 -35.32
N GLU A 519 13.97 -13.33 -36.46
CA GLU A 519 14.62 -13.99 -37.59
C GLU A 519 15.10 -12.98 -38.65
N LEU A 520 14.36 -11.88 -38.84
CA LEU A 520 14.57 -10.95 -39.97
C LEU A 520 14.98 -9.53 -39.54
N GLY A 521 14.92 -9.21 -38.24
CA GLY A 521 15.25 -7.88 -37.70
C GLY A 521 14.30 -6.76 -38.12
N ILE A 522 13.06 -7.10 -38.50
CA ILE A 522 12.06 -6.15 -39.00
C ILE A 522 10.99 -5.86 -37.96
N GLU A 523 10.73 -4.58 -37.72
CA GLU A 523 9.60 -4.14 -36.89
C GLU A 523 8.30 -4.13 -37.71
N VAL A 524 7.26 -4.80 -37.17
CA VAL A 524 5.90 -4.88 -37.74
C VAL A 524 4.91 -4.57 -36.61
N THR A 525 3.81 -3.87 -36.90
CA THR A 525 2.73 -3.63 -35.91
C THR A 525 1.55 -4.55 -36.14
N SER A 526 0.76 -4.82 -35.09
CA SER A 526 -0.49 -5.59 -35.22
C SER A 526 -1.49 -4.89 -36.13
N GLU A 527 -1.54 -3.56 -36.10
CA GLU A 527 -2.27 -2.72 -37.06
C GLU A 527 -1.83 -3.01 -38.51
N SER A 528 -0.51 -3.12 -38.78
CA SER A 528 -0.02 -3.51 -40.11
C SER A 528 -0.47 -4.91 -40.52
N ILE A 529 -0.53 -5.86 -39.58
CA ILE A 529 -1.00 -7.24 -39.84
C ILE A 529 -2.52 -7.25 -40.12
N TYR A 530 -3.31 -6.40 -39.48
CA TYR A 530 -4.76 -6.35 -39.68
C TYR A 530 -5.16 -5.57 -40.95
N ASP A 531 -4.48 -4.46 -41.25
CA ASP A 531 -4.75 -3.63 -42.44
C ASP A 531 -4.19 -4.26 -43.73
N TYR A 532 -3.07 -4.99 -43.63
CA TYR A 532 -2.46 -5.75 -44.72
C TYR A 532 -2.60 -7.26 -44.47
N SER A 533 -3.85 -7.72 -44.30
CA SER A 533 -4.19 -9.06 -43.79
C SER A 533 -3.62 -10.26 -44.57
N THR A 534 -3.12 -10.11 -45.80
CA THR A 534 -2.52 -11.21 -46.56
C THR A 534 -0.99 -11.17 -46.56
N PRO A 535 -0.29 -12.33 -46.61
CA PRO A 535 1.17 -12.39 -46.68
C PRO A 535 1.80 -11.53 -47.79
N GLU A 536 1.20 -11.47 -48.98
CA GLU A 536 1.68 -10.63 -50.08
C GLU A 536 1.49 -9.13 -49.81
N ALA A 537 0.36 -8.74 -49.20
CA ALA A 537 0.12 -7.36 -48.80
C ALA A 537 1.12 -6.91 -47.73
N LEU A 538 1.28 -7.72 -46.66
CA LEU A 538 2.18 -7.43 -45.55
C LEU A 538 3.65 -7.34 -46.00
N ALA A 539 4.13 -8.33 -46.76
CA ALA A 539 5.49 -8.32 -47.33
C ALA A 539 5.72 -7.16 -48.32
N SER A 540 4.67 -6.59 -48.90
CA SER A 540 4.74 -5.41 -49.75
C SER A 540 4.74 -4.10 -48.95
N ALA A 541 3.92 -4.02 -47.90
CA ALA A 541 3.86 -2.88 -46.99
C ALA A 541 5.19 -2.67 -46.23
N ILE A 542 5.72 -3.73 -45.60
CA ILE A 542 7.01 -3.72 -44.88
C ILE A 542 8.13 -3.11 -45.73
N VAL A 543 8.23 -3.56 -46.97
CA VAL A 543 9.33 -3.16 -47.86
C VAL A 543 9.12 -1.75 -48.40
N THR A 544 7.88 -1.34 -48.60
CA THR A 544 7.55 0.05 -48.95
C THR A 544 7.90 0.99 -47.79
N ALA A 545 7.63 0.57 -46.55
CA ALA A 545 7.99 1.31 -45.33
C ALA A 545 9.50 1.35 -45.04
N GLN A 546 10.27 0.32 -45.42
CA GLN A 546 11.74 0.38 -45.38
C GLN A 546 12.33 1.22 -46.52
N SER A 547 11.75 1.16 -47.72
CA SER A 547 12.23 1.93 -48.90
C SER A 547 11.96 3.42 -48.79
N SER A 548 10.99 3.85 -47.97
CA SER A 548 10.72 5.27 -47.68
C SER A 548 11.62 5.85 -46.58
N LYS A 549 12.19 5.03 -45.69
CA LYS A 549 13.10 5.47 -44.62
C LYS A 549 14.47 5.95 -45.10
N THR A 550 14.82 5.78 -46.39
CA THR A 550 16.06 6.32 -46.98
C THR A 550 15.93 7.74 -47.57
N GLY A 551 14.80 8.43 -47.37
CA GLY A 551 14.49 9.70 -48.05
C GLY A 551 14.27 10.95 -47.18
N GLN A 552 14.17 10.82 -45.84
CA GLN A 552 13.93 11.96 -44.95
C GLN A 552 14.70 11.83 -43.63
N GLU A 553 15.52 12.84 -43.31
CA GLU A 553 15.91 13.10 -41.92
C GLU A 553 14.69 13.66 -41.17
N ALA A 554 14.14 12.87 -40.25
CA ALA A 554 13.00 13.25 -39.43
C ALA A 554 13.26 12.83 -37.97
N ASP A 555 13.69 13.81 -37.18
CA ASP A 555 13.77 13.85 -35.71
C ASP A 555 13.75 12.49 -34.99
N SER A 556 14.89 11.81 -34.98
CA SER A 556 15.09 10.61 -34.17
C SER A 556 15.20 10.99 -32.69
N GLN A 557 14.04 11.21 -32.06
CA GLN A 557 13.94 11.17 -30.61
C GLN A 557 14.51 9.84 -30.12
N GLN A 558 15.70 9.90 -29.54
CA GLN A 558 16.30 8.78 -28.84
C GLN A 558 15.40 8.46 -27.66
N VAL A 559 14.53 7.46 -27.82
CA VAL A 559 13.88 6.79 -26.69
C VAL A 559 15.02 6.32 -25.80
N ASN A 560 15.16 6.96 -24.64
CA ASN A 560 16.27 6.67 -23.75
C ASN A 560 15.92 5.39 -23.01
N ASN A 561 16.18 4.26 -23.67
CA ASN A 561 16.16 2.91 -23.08
C ASN A 561 17.20 2.86 -21.96
N ARG A 562 16.85 3.44 -20.81
CA ARG A 562 17.55 3.31 -19.56
C ARG A 562 17.42 1.86 -19.15
N THR A 563 18.47 1.08 -19.39
CA THR A 563 18.67 -0.22 -18.76
C THR A 563 18.35 -0.07 -17.27
N ARG A 564 17.50 -0.93 -16.71
CA ARG A 564 17.18 -0.87 -15.27
C ARG A 564 18.46 -0.87 -14.45
N GLN A 565 18.45 -0.14 -13.34
CA GLN A 565 19.36 -0.46 -12.23
C GLN A 565 19.09 -1.91 -11.83
N ASP A 566 20.15 -2.73 -11.78
CA ASP A 566 20.04 -4.20 -11.71
C ASP A 566 19.06 -4.65 -10.61
N GLY A 567 17.99 -5.32 -11.04
CA GLY A 567 17.02 -5.95 -10.16
C GLY A 567 15.81 -5.12 -9.71
N LEU A 568 15.66 -3.84 -10.06
CA LEU A 568 14.39 -3.12 -9.81
C LEU A 568 13.21 -3.87 -10.48
N LEU A 569 12.04 -3.93 -9.84
CA LEU A 569 10.83 -4.56 -10.38
C LEU A 569 9.90 -3.57 -11.08
N SER A 570 9.02 -4.06 -11.96
CA SER A 570 8.08 -3.19 -12.70
C SER A 570 7.09 -2.51 -11.75
N PRO A 571 6.53 -1.32 -12.09
CA PRO A 571 5.49 -0.67 -11.30
C PRO A 571 4.29 -1.59 -11.01
N TYR A 572 4.01 -2.53 -11.91
CA TYR A 572 2.95 -3.52 -11.77
C TYR A 572 3.29 -4.64 -10.77
N GLN A 573 4.53 -5.15 -10.78
CA GLN A 573 5.00 -6.09 -9.75
C GLN A 573 5.07 -5.41 -8.36
N GLN A 574 5.47 -4.13 -8.32
CA GLN A 574 5.41 -3.30 -7.12
C GLN A 574 3.97 -3.15 -6.61
N ARG A 575 2.98 -3.00 -7.50
CA ARG A 575 1.55 -3.00 -7.15
C ARG A 575 1.12 -4.32 -6.50
N PHE A 576 1.49 -5.48 -7.04
CA PHE A 576 1.12 -6.77 -6.41
C PHE A 576 1.71 -6.94 -5.01
N TYR A 577 2.97 -6.52 -4.80
CA TYR A 577 3.57 -6.52 -3.47
C TYR A 577 2.81 -5.61 -2.49
N LEU A 578 2.44 -4.40 -2.92
CA LEU A 578 1.67 -3.47 -2.10
C LEU A 578 0.25 -3.99 -1.81
N LEU A 579 -0.43 -4.60 -2.78
CA LEU A 579 -1.75 -5.19 -2.59
C LEU A 579 -1.72 -6.32 -1.55
N GLU A 580 -0.79 -7.26 -1.69
CA GLU A 580 -0.60 -8.36 -0.74
C GLU A 580 -0.26 -7.83 0.67
N LYS A 581 0.67 -6.86 0.80
CA LYS A 581 1.00 -6.23 2.09
C LYS A 581 -0.13 -5.38 2.69
N LEU A 582 -1.11 -4.93 1.90
CA LEU A 582 -2.29 -4.19 2.39
C LEU A 582 -3.50 -5.10 2.69
N GLN A 583 -3.43 -6.39 2.29
CA GLN A 583 -4.52 -7.34 2.45
C GLN A 583 -4.64 -7.84 3.90
N ARG A 584 -5.69 -7.38 4.60
CA ARG A 584 -6.05 -7.75 5.99
C ARG A 584 -6.75 -9.12 6.11
N SER A 585 -6.36 -10.08 5.29
CA SER A 585 -6.99 -11.40 5.20
C SER A 585 -5.92 -12.46 5.29
N GLU A 586 -6.19 -13.57 6.00
CA GLU A 586 -5.30 -14.75 6.05
C GLU A 586 -5.32 -15.55 4.73
N ALA A 587 -6.28 -15.27 3.85
CA ALA A 587 -6.30 -15.70 2.46
C ALA A 587 -5.76 -14.58 1.55
N SER A 588 -4.90 -14.90 0.58
CA SER A 588 -4.53 -14.01 -0.54
C SER A 588 -5.59 -14.07 -1.66
N GLN A 589 -5.65 -13.02 -2.47
CA GLN A 589 -6.41 -12.95 -3.74
C GLN A 589 -5.48 -12.96 -4.97
N TYR A 590 -4.16 -12.97 -4.76
CA TYR A 590 -3.14 -12.74 -5.78
C TYR A 590 -2.26 -13.97 -5.99
N ASN A 591 -2.84 -15.15 -5.74
CA ASN A 591 -2.24 -16.43 -6.06
C ASN A 591 -2.61 -16.90 -7.48
N VAL A 592 -1.74 -17.72 -8.06
CA VAL A 592 -1.89 -18.38 -9.36
C VAL A 592 -1.76 -19.87 -9.08
N SER A 593 -2.87 -20.61 -9.18
CA SER A 593 -2.94 -22.00 -8.75
C SER A 593 -3.45 -22.92 -9.86
N LEU A 594 -2.82 -24.09 -9.99
CA LEU A 594 -3.26 -25.22 -10.82
C LEU A 594 -3.51 -26.44 -9.92
N CYS A 595 -4.40 -27.33 -10.34
CA CYS A 595 -4.65 -28.62 -9.69
C CYS A 595 -4.70 -29.75 -10.73
N PHE A 596 -4.13 -30.90 -10.41
CA PHE A 596 -4.09 -32.09 -11.27
C PHE A 596 -4.42 -33.34 -10.46
N GLU A 597 -5.34 -34.20 -10.91
CA GLU A 597 -5.50 -35.53 -10.32
C GLU A 597 -4.38 -36.45 -10.81
N ILE A 598 -3.48 -36.86 -9.92
CA ILE A 598 -2.26 -37.60 -10.29
C ILE A 598 -2.39 -39.10 -9.98
N PRO A 599 -1.88 -39.98 -10.87
CA PRO A 599 -1.82 -41.41 -10.61
C PRO A 599 -0.78 -41.73 -9.53
N LYS A 600 -0.94 -42.88 -8.84
CA LYS A 600 -0.08 -43.27 -7.70
C LYS A 600 1.38 -43.57 -8.05
N ASP A 601 1.72 -43.69 -9.35
CA ASP A 601 3.09 -43.82 -9.84
C ASP A 601 3.67 -42.50 -10.38
N PHE A 602 2.98 -41.36 -10.19
CA PHE A 602 3.51 -40.06 -10.58
C PHE A 602 4.75 -39.68 -9.74
N PRO A 603 5.88 -39.32 -10.38
CA PRO A 603 7.16 -39.09 -9.72
C PRO A 603 7.25 -37.69 -9.08
N THR A 604 6.43 -37.42 -8.06
CA THR A 604 6.26 -36.09 -7.45
C THR A 604 7.58 -35.46 -6.96
N GLU A 605 8.48 -36.25 -6.36
CA GLU A 605 9.79 -35.75 -5.91
C GLU A 605 10.66 -35.29 -7.10
N GLN A 606 10.76 -36.11 -8.14
CA GLN A 606 11.61 -35.79 -9.30
C GLN A 606 10.99 -34.70 -10.17
N PHE A 607 9.65 -34.63 -10.25
CA PHE A 607 8.93 -33.51 -10.82
C PHE A 607 9.24 -32.20 -10.08
N THR A 608 9.18 -32.21 -8.75
CA THR A 608 9.45 -31.03 -7.92
C THR A 608 10.92 -30.60 -8.01
N GLN A 609 11.85 -31.56 -8.14
CA GLN A 609 13.26 -31.28 -8.42
C GLN A 609 13.45 -30.61 -9.80
N THR A 610 12.78 -31.10 -10.86
CA THR A 610 12.80 -30.44 -12.18
C THR A 610 12.22 -29.02 -12.09
N LEU A 611 11.12 -28.82 -11.38
CA LEU A 611 10.54 -27.50 -11.15
C LEU A 611 11.52 -26.59 -10.40
N HIS A 612 12.21 -27.09 -9.37
CA HIS A 612 13.23 -26.33 -8.63
C HIS A 612 14.39 -25.89 -9.54
N GLU A 613 14.85 -26.74 -10.46
CA GLU A 613 15.91 -26.43 -11.43
C GLU A 613 15.51 -25.36 -12.47
N ILE A 614 14.23 -25.30 -12.83
CA ILE A 614 13.66 -24.21 -13.64
C ILE A 614 13.60 -22.91 -12.82
N LEU A 615 12.98 -22.94 -11.63
CA LEU A 615 12.82 -21.75 -10.77
C LEU A 615 14.17 -21.19 -10.28
N THR A 616 15.21 -22.02 -10.17
CA THR A 616 16.59 -21.60 -9.84
C THR A 616 17.19 -20.65 -10.87
N GLN A 617 16.76 -20.73 -12.14
CA GLN A 617 17.23 -19.87 -13.23
C GLN A 617 16.50 -18.53 -13.28
N LEU A 618 15.29 -18.44 -12.70
CA LEU A 618 14.43 -17.26 -12.77
C LEU A 618 14.72 -16.30 -11.61
N PRO A 619 15.18 -15.06 -11.84
CA PRO A 619 15.52 -14.12 -10.75
C PRO A 619 14.33 -13.83 -9.82
N GLN A 620 13.15 -13.61 -10.38
CA GLN A 620 11.90 -13.31 -9.65
C GLN A 620 11.43 -14.44 -8.72
N PHE A 621 11.83 -15.69 -8.95
CA PHE A 621 11.58 -16.81 -8.05
C PHE A 621 12.78 -17.10 -7.14
N SER A 622 13.99 -17.03 -7.67
CA SER A 622 15.21 -17.38 -6.94
C SER A 622 15.72 -16.30 -5.99
N GLN A 623 15.31 -15.04 -6.14
CA GLN A 623 15.73 -13.92 -5.30
C GLN A 623 14.60 -13.34 -4.45
N GLN A 624 14.99 -12.83 -3.28
CA GLN A 624 14.16 -12.11 -2.33
C GLN A 624 13.72 -10.76 -2.89
N TYR A 625 12.57 -10.25 -2.46
CA TYR A 625 12.14 -8.88 -2.77
C TYR A 625 12.45 -7.96 -1.59
N LYS A 626 13.20 -6.87 -1.83
CA LYS A 626 13.58 -5.85 -0.81
C LYS A 626 13.07 -4.49 -1.26
N ILE A 627 12.47 -3.71 -0.36
CA ILE A 627 12.12 -2.31 -0.63
C ILE A 627 13.40 -1.47 -0.59
N THR A 628 13.59 -0.59 -1.57
CA THR A 628 14.64 0.43 -1.61
C THR A 628 14.03 1.82 -1.80
N ARG A 629 14.89 2.87 -1.87
CA ARG A 629 14.45 4.24 -2.18
C ARG A 629 13.89 4.41 -3.59
N GLU A 630 14.12 3.45 -4.48
CA GLU A 630 13.81 3.52 -5.91
C GLU A 630 12.57 2.67 -6.30
N GLY A 631 12.15 1.78 -5.40
CA GLY A 631 11.00 0.89 -5.57
C GLY A 631 11.22 -0.45 -4.85
N LEU A 632 10.58 -1.50 -5.33
CA LEU A 632 10.88 -2.88 -4.91
C LEU A 632 11.95 -3.46 -5.83
N THR A 633 13.03 -4.01 -5.28
CA THR A 633 14.09 -4.68 -6.04
C THR A 633 14.19 -6.16 -5.69
N LEU A 634 14.78 -6.94 -6.59
CA LEU A 634 15.40 -8.22 -6.31
C LEU A 634 16.61 -8.01 -5.39
N ALA A 635 16.94 -9.03 -4.59
CA ALA A 635 18.02 -8.99 -3.60
C ALA A 635 18.78 -10.33 -3.55
N THR A 636 19.19 -10.76 -2.35
CA THR A 636 19.82 -12.05 -2.08
C THR A 636 18.95 -13.22 -2.55
N ARG A 637 19.59 -14.37 -2.88
CA ARG A 637 18.83 -15.59 -3.20
C ARG A 637 18.02 -16.05 -1.99
N ARG A 638 16.81 -16.58 -2.25
CA ARG A 638 15.95 -17.21 -1.24
C ARG A 638 16.60 -18.49 -0.73
N ALA A 639 16.39 -18.82 0.54
CA ALA A 639 16.88 -20.06 1.13
C ALA A 639 16.15 -21.31 0.62
N GLN A 640 14.90 -21.13 0.16
CA GLN A 640 14.03 -22.18 -0.34
C GLN A 640 13.20 -21.63 -1.51
N LEU A 641 13.12 -22.35 -2.63
CA LEU A 641 12.37 -21.92 -3.82
C LEU A 641 10.97 -22.54 -3.90
N ILE A 642 10.80 -23.75 -3.34
CA ILE A 642 9.55 -24.50 -3.31
C ILE A 642 9.27 -24.96 -1.89
N GLU A 643 8.08 -24.63 -1.38
CA GLU A 643 7.49 -25.24 -0.19
C GLU A 643 6.76 -26.53 -0.60
N MET A 644 7.08 -27.67 0.02
CA MET A 644 6.37 -28.94 -0.23
C MET A 644 5.48 -29.29 0.97
N THR A 645 4.23 -29.63 0.69
CA THR A 645 3.24 -29.99 1.71
C THR A 645 2.50 -31.26 1.30
N ALA A 646 2.19 -32.14 2.24
CA ALA A 646 1.35 -33.31 2.03
C ALA A 646 0.20 -33.30 3.04
N VAL A 647 -1.03 -33.50 2.55
CA VAL A 647 -2.27 -33.43 3.34
C VAL A 647 -3.12 -34.67 3.07
N GLU A 648 -3.53 -35.37 4.12
CA GLU A 648 -4.51 -36.46 4.03
C GLU A 648 -5.86 -35.96 4.57
N LEU A 649 -6.87 -35.96 3.71
CA LEU A 649 -8.21 -35.44 4.02
C LEU A 649 -9.11 -36.56 4.54
N THR A 650 -9.87 -36.28 5.60
CA THR A 650 -10.87 -37.21 6.14
C THR A 650 -12.04 -37.38 5.17
N GLN A 651 -12.78 -38.49 5.28
CA GLN A 651 -13.94 -38.76 4.42
C GLN A 651 -15.09 -37.74 4.57
N GLU A 652 -15.09 -36.95 5.66
CA GLU A 652 -16.07 -35.88 5.92
C GLU A 652 -15.59 -34.51 5.40
N SER A 653 -14.35 -34.39 4.91
CA SER A 653 -13.78 -33.15 4.40
C SER A 653 -14.27 -32.85 2.98
N SER A 654 -14.69 -31.60 2.72
CA SER A 654 -14.95 -31.17 1.34
C SER A 654 -13.64 -30.90 0.60
N LEU A 655 -13.37 -31.71 -0.43
CA LEU A 655 -12.22 -31.55 -1.32
C LEU A 655 -12.16 -30.14 -1.93
N GLU A 656 -13.30 -29.58 -2.38
CA GLU A 656 -13.37 -28.23 -2.95
C GLU A 656 -12.96 -27.16 -1.94
N ALA A 657 -13.41 -27.27 -0.69
CA ALA A 657 -13.04 -26.34 0.37
C ALA A 657 -11.55 -26.46 0.76
N SER A 658 -11.01 -27.68 0.77
CA SER A 658 -9.58 -27.93 1.03
C SER A 658 -8.69 -27.44 -0.11
N LEU A 659 -9.07 -27.69 -1.37
CA LEU A 659 -8.38 -27.14 -2.55
C LEU A 659 -8.38 -25.61 -2.51
N LYS A 660 -9.55 -25.01 -2.26
CA LYS A 660 -9.69 -23.56 -2.13
C LYS A 660 -8.77 -22.98 -1.04
N ALA A 661 -8.70 -23.61 0.14
CA ALA A 661 -7.82 -23.17 1.22
C ALA A 661 -6.33 -23.24 0.84
N VAL A 662 -5.92 -24.25 0.05
CA VAL A 662 -4.55 -24.37 -0.48
C VAL A 662 -4.26 -23.35 -1.58
N PHE A 663 -5.25 -23.03 -2.43
CA PHE A 663 -5.13 -21.97 -3.44
C PHE A 663 -5.03 -20.58 -2.78
N GLU A 664 -5.81 -20.31 -1.74
CA GLU A 664 -5.84 -19.03 -1.02
C GLU A 664 -4.67 -18.83 -0.02
N GLN A 665 -3.88 -19.87 0.27
CA GLN A 665 -2.77 -19.81 1.23
C GLN A 665 -1.68 -18.80 0.81
N ARG A 666 -1.43 -17.79 1.67
CA ARG A 666 -0.51 -16.67 1.40
C ARG A 666 0.95 -17.10 1.18
N PHE A 667 1.73 -16.16 0.63
CA PHE A 667 3.17 -16.27 0.45
C PHE A 667 3.89 -15.13 1.18
N ASP A 668 5.02 -15.43 1.84
CA ASP A 668 5.94 -14.38 2.25
C ASP A 668 6.77 -13.91 1.05
N LEU A 669 6.42 -12.73 0.54
CA LEU A 669 7.08 -12.14 -0.62
C LEU A 669 8.55 -11.75 -0.35
N GLU A 670 8.93 -11.46 0.90
CA GLU A 670 10.28 -11.04 1.25
C GLU A 670 11.27 -12.21 1.28
N SER A 671 11.01 -13.24 2.10
CA SER A 671 11.99 -14.30 2.39
C SER A 671 11.57 -15.72 2.02
N GLY A 672 10.27 -16.05 2.10
CA GLY A 672 9.73 -17.38 1.85
C GLY A 672 9.74 -17.83 0.39
N ALA A 673 9.42 -19.10 0.14
CA ALA A 673 9.25 -19.62 -1.21
C ALA A 673 8.09 -18.93 -1.95
N LEU A 674 8.21 -18.76 -3.28
CA LEU A 674 7.12 -18.22 -4.14
C LEU A 674 6.45 -19.30 -5.01
N CYS A 675 6.78 -20.56 -4.76
CA CYS A 675 6.12 -21.73 -5.29
C CYS A 675 5.79 -22.67 -4.13
N ARG A 676 4.60 -23.26 -4.14
CA ARG A 676 4.17 -24.29 -3.21
C ARG A 676 3.62 -25.48 -4.00
N VAL A 677 4.13 -26.67 -3.69
CA VAL A 677 3.67 -27.94 -4.26
C VAL A 677 2.98 -28.72 -3.13
N THR A 678 1.66 -28.73 -3.15
CA THR A 678 0.87 -29.43 -2.13
C THR A 678 0.18 -30.65 -2.74
N THR A 679 0.45 -31.83 -2.18
CA THR A 679 -0.31 -33.05 -2.48
C THR A 679 -1.45 -33.22 -1.48
N LEU A 680 -2.68 -33.41 -1.97
CA LEU A 680 -3.85 -33.74 -1.15
C LEU A 680 -4.33 -35.14 -1.50
N THR A 681 -4.45 -36.03 -0.51
CA THR A 681 -5.06 -37.35 -0.68
C THR A 681 -6.45 -37.36 -0.09
N HIS A 682 -7.45 -37.78 -0.88
CA HIS A 682 -8.85 -37.85 -0.48
C HIS A 682 -9.53 -39.06 -1.13
N ASN A 683 -10.21 -39.89 -0.33
CA ASN A 683 -10.89 -41.12 -0.77
C ASN A 683 -10.04 -42.07 -1.65
N GLY A 684 -8.72 -42.02 -1.49
CA GLY A 684 -7.76 -42.85 -2.24
C GLY A 684 -7.31 -42.29 -3.59
N GLN A 685 -7.84 -41.15 -4.03
CA GLN A 685 -7.31 -40.29 -5.10
C GLN A 685 -6.26 -39.33 -4.52
N THR A 686 -5.36 -38.83 -5.36
CA THR A 686 -4.32 -37.86 -4.97
C THR A 686 -4.29 -36.69 -5.95
N PHE A 687 -4.31 -35.48 -5.43
CA PHE A 687 -4.35 -34.24 -6.18
C PHE A 687 -3.05 -33.47 -5.97
N LEU A 688 -2.36 -33.13 -7.05
CA LEU A 688 -1.16 -32.30 -7.06
C LEU A 688 -1.57 -30.87 -7.36
N THR A 689 -1.37 -29.98 -6.40
CA THR A 689 -1.57 -28.54 -6.60
C THR A 689 -0.23 -27.83 -6.76
N LEU A 690 -0.16 -26.92 -7.73
CA LEU A 690 0.97 -26.02 -7.94
C LEU A 690 0.46 -24.61 -7.68
N ASN A 691 0.96 -23.95 -6.63
CA ASN A 691 0.55 -22.59 -6.29
C ASN A 691 1.74 -21.63 -6.36
N PHE A 692 1.53 -20.43 -6.88
CA PHE A 692 2.52 -19.37 -7.07
C PHE A 692 1.90 -18.01 -6.71
N HIS A 693 2.70 -16.97 -6.48
CA HIS A 693 2.18 -15.61 -6.33
C HIS A 693 2.28 -14.82 -7.65
N HIS A 694 1.23 -14.09 -8.02
CA HIS A 694 1.11 -13.32 -9.27
C HIS A 694 2.30 -12.38 -9.53
N ILE A 695 2.95 -11.85 -8.47
CA ILE A 695 4.14 -11.00 -8.62
C ILE A 695 5.28 -11.63 -9.45
N ALA A 696 5.38 -12.97 -9.44
CA ALA A 696 6.45 -13.72 -10.07
C ALA A 696 6.04 -14.33 -11.42
N ILE A 697 4.74 -14.59 -11.65
CA ILE A 697 4.25 -15.32 -12.81
C ILE A 697 2.80 -14.92 -13.14
N ASP A 698 2.51 -14.66 -14.42
CA ASP A 698 1.14 -14.51 -14.93
C ASP A 698 0.66 -15.77 -15.69
N GLY A 699 -0.56 -15.74 -16.23
CA GLY A 699 -1.13 -16.88 -16.97
C GLY A 699 -0.31 -17.34 -18.18
N MET A 700 0.37 -16.42 -18.87
CA MET A 700 1.26 -16.78 -19.99
C MET A 700 2.60 -17.32 -19.47
N GLY A 701 3.15 -16.71 -18.41
CA GLY A 701 4.32 -17.27 -17.72
C GLY A 701 4.08 -18.69 -17.21
N LEU A 702 2.87 -18.97 -16.71
CA LEU A 702 2.43 -20.29 -16.26
C LEU A 702 2.33 -21.31 -17.41
N HIS A 703 1.78 -20.89 -18.55
CA HIS A 703 1.77 -21.70 -19.77
C HIS A 703 3.21 -22.03 -20.24
N ASN A 704 4.09 -21.02 -20.26
CA ASN A 704 5.51 -21.19 -20.60
C ASN A 704 6.23 -22.14 -19.61
N LEU A 705 5.86 -22.12 -18.33
CA LEU A 705 6.39 -23.05 -17.32
C LEU A 705 5.96 -24.51 -17.57
N LEU A 706 4.69 -24.75 -17.93
CA LEU A 706 4.21 -26.08 -18.32
C LEU A 706 4.92 -26.59 -19.59
N ASN A 707 5.14 -25.71 -20.57
CA ASN A 707 5.90 -26.04 -21.78
C ASN A 707 7.36 -26.38 -21.46
N ALA A 708 8.03 -25.61 -20.58
CA ALA A 708 9.38 -25.91 -20.13
C ALA A 708 9.48 -27.28 -19.41
N LEU A 709 8.52 -27.60 -18.53
CA LEU A 709 8.42 -28.90 -17.86
C LEU A 709 8.23 -30.06 -18.84
N SER A 710 7.51 -29.84 -19.94
CA SER A 710 7.25 -30.85 -20.98
C SER A 710 8.50 -31.27 -21.77
N SER A 711 9.54 -30.43 -21.79
CA SER A 711 10.79 -30.70 -22.54
C SER A 711 11.65 -31.82 -21.93
N VAL A 712 11.37 -32.22 -20.67
CA VAL A 712 12.16 -33.20 -19.92
C VAL A 712 11.71 -34.63 -20.23
N SER A 713 12.40 -35.26 -21.18
CA SER A 713 12.15 -36.63 -21.64
C SER A 713 12.81 -37.71 -20.75
N GLU A 714 12.32 -38.95 -20.86
CA GLU A 714 12.88 -40.09 -20.13
C GLU A 714 14.28 -40.46 -20.67
N GLY A 715 15.32 -39.91 -20.04
CA GLY A 715 16.73 -40.19 -20.33
C GLY A 715 17.59 -38.97 -20.61
N ASN A 716 17.03 -37.77 -20.78
CA ASN A 716 17.79 -36.54 -20.95
C ASN A 716 17.65 -35.64 -19.71
N SER A 717 18.76 -35.42 -19.00
CA SER A 717 18.80 -34.62 -17.76
C SER A 717 19.19 -33.16 -17.97
N ALA A 718 19.41 -32.72 -19.22
CA ALA A 718 19.75 -31.35 -19.54
C ALA A 718 18.48 -30.53 -19.79
N LEU A 719 18.00 -29.81 -18.76
CA LEU A 719 17.11 -28.67 -18.96
C LEU A 719 17.82 -27.62 -19.84
N ASN A 720 17.13 -27.14 -20.88
CA ASN A 720 17.62 -26.00 -21.65
C ASN A 720 17.71 -24.74 -20.75
N ARG A 721 18.62 -23.83 -21.10
CA ARG A 721 18.71 -22.54 -20.41
C ARG A 721 17.42 -21.76 -20.62
N ILE A 722 16.70 -21.48 -19.53
CA ILE A 722 15.43 -20.75 -19.57
C ILE A 722 15.68 -19.33 -20.09
N TYR A 723 14.78 -18.82 -20.94
CA TYR A 723 14.85 -17.46 -21.44
C TYR A 723 14.64 -16.44 -20.31
N ILE A 724 15.60 -15.54 -20.14
CA ILE A 724 15.54 -14.43 -19.17
C ILE A 724 15.56 -13.12 -19.98
N PRO A 725 14.43 -12.40 -20.09
CA PRO A 725 14.36 -11.15 -20.82
C PRO A 725 15.18 -10.04 -20.15
N GLN A 726 15.72 -9.12 -20.95
CA GLN A 726 16.28 -7.86 -20.44
C GLN A 726 15.15 -6.90 -20.08
N GLN A 727 15.07 -6.50 -18.81
CA GLN A 727 13.99 -5.64 -18.32
C GLN A 727 14.22 -4.17 -18.73
N ALA A 728 13.52 -3.74 -19.77
CA ALA A 728 13.31 -2.34 -20.12
C ALA A 728 11.80 -2.04 -20.09
N ASP A 729 11.35 -1.24 -19.12
CA ASP A 729 10.00 -0.68 -19.16
C ASP A 729 9.97 0.45 -20.22
N PRO A 730 8.95 0.52 -21.09
CA PRO A 730 8.85 1.59 -22.07
C PRO A 730 8.66 2.97 -21.42
N GLU A 731 9.32 3.99 -21.96
CA GLU A 731 9.28 5.35 -21.42
C GLU A 731 7.87 5.95 -21.55
N ILE A 732 7.23 6.25 -20.40
CA ILE A 732 5.84 6.74 -20.34
C ILE A 732 5.78 8.18 -20.87
N SER A 733 5.44 8.32 -22.15
CA SER A 733 5.36 9.59 -22.85
C SER A 733 4.25 10.52 -22.32
N ASP A 734 4.47 11.83 -22.41
CA ASP A 734 3.45 12.82 -22.05
C ASP A 734 2.25 12.82 -23.01
N SER A 735 2.41 12.28 -24.23
CA SER A 735 1.29 11.97 -25.12
C SER A 735 0.39 10.88 -24.54
N SER A 736 0.96 9.77 -24.05
CA SER A 736 0.20 8.69 -23.42
C SER A 736 -0.44 9.12 -22.10
N ARG A 737 0.25 9.93 -21.29
CA ARG A 737 -0.33 10.53 -20.08
C ARG A 737 -1.49 11.47 -20.38
N SER A 738 -1.44 12.19 -21.51
CA SER A 738 -2.51 13.10 -21.89
C SER A 738 -3.70 12.35 -22.48
N PHE A 739 -3.48 11.35 -23.33
CA PHE A 739 -4.52 10.43 -23.77
C PHE A 739 -5.33 9.85 -22.61
N TRP A 740 -4.68 9.26 -21.59
CA TRP A 740 -5.37 8.66 -20.45
C TRP A 740 -6.15 9.69 -19.61
N ARG A 741 -5.58 10.89 -19.42
CA ARG A 741 -6.26 12.00 -18.72
C ARG A 741 -7.53 12.43 -19.47
N ASP A 742 -7.41 12.65 -20.77
CA ASP A 742 -8.43 13.26 -21.59
C ASP A 742 -9.57 12.25 -21.86
N MET A 743 -9.23 10.98 -22.14
CA MET A 743 -10.21 9.89 -22.31
C MET A 743 -11.07 9.67 -21.07
N LEU A 744 -10.48 9.69 -19.87
CA LEU A 744 -11.18 9.43 -18.61
C LEU A 744 -11.83 10.68 -17.98
N SER A 745 -11.57 11.88 -18.53
CA SER A 745 -12.02 13.17 -17.96
C SER A 745 -13.54 13.31 -17.79
N HIS A 746 -14.33 12.64 -18.63
CA HIS A 746 -15.79 12.80 -18.75
C HIS A 746 -16.55 11.47 -18.77
N VAL A 747 -15.90 10.35 -18.45
CA VAL A 747 -16.48 9.01 -18.52
C VAL A 747 -17.19 8.65 -17.20
N PRO A 748 -18.48 8.26 -17.22
CA PRO A 748 -19.20 7.87 -16.01
C PRO A 748 -18.74 6.49 -15.48
N ARG A 749 -18.59 6.38 -14.16
CA ARG A 749 -18.22 5.14 -13.48
C ARG A 749 -19.34 4.10 -13.63
N THR A 750 -19.03 2.94 -14.22
CA THR A 750 -20.02 1.88 -14.46
C THR A 750 -20.08 0.93 -13.26
N VAL A 751 -21.27 0.80 -12.67
CA VAL A 751 -21.53 0.10 -11.40
C VAL A 751 -22.85 -0.66 -11.52
N LEU A 752 -22.95 -1.89 -11.01
CA LEU A 752 -24.25 -2.55 -10.90
C LEU A 752 -25.06 -1.92 -9.76
N SER A 753 -26.18 -1.28 -10.08
CA SER A 753 -27.00 -0.50 -9.15
C SER A 753 -27.66 -1.35 -8.06
N SER A 754 -27.00 -1.50 -6.91
CA SER A 754 -27.61 -2.06 -5.71
C SER A 754 -28.67 -1.10 -5.15
N GLY A 755 -29.96 -1.48 -5.18
CA GLY A 755 -31.06 -0.64 -4.70
C GLY A 755 -31.06 -0.31 -3.19
N SER A 756 -30.10 -0.85 -2.42
CA SER A 756 -29.84 -0.49 -1.03
C SER A 756 -28.68 0.49 -0.92
N LYS A 757 -28.80 1.49 -0.05
CA LYS A 757 -27.65 2.31 0.38
C LYS A 757 -26.65 1.41 1.12
N ILE A 758 -25.58 0.99 0.45
CA ILE A 758 -24.48 0.27 1.10
C ILE A 758 -23.89 1.19 2.19
N SER A 759 -23.98 0.76 3.44
CA SER A 759 -23.37 1.46 4.57
C SER A 759 -21.85 1.43 4.43
N ALA A 760 -21.19 2.59 4.48
CA ALA A 760 -19.73 2.71 4.43
C ALA A 760 -19.06 2.22 5.74
N GLY A 761 -19.13 0.90 5.97
CA GLY A 761 -18.50 0.20 7.08
C GLY A 761 -17.84 -1.08 6.58
N SER A 762 -16.71 -1.45 7.18
CA SER A 762 -15.78 -2.47 6.67
C SER A 762 -16.29 -3.90 6.87
N LYS A 763 -17.29 -4.32 6.08
CA LYS A 763 -17.52 -5.74 5.82
C LYS A 763 -16.45 -6.24 4.85
N GLY A 764 -15.83 -7.38 5.15
CA GLY A 764 -14.82 -7.99 4.29
C GLY A 764 -15.37 -8.44 2.93
N LEU A 765 -14.46 -8.84 2.04
CA LEU A 765 -14.83 -9.51 0.80
C LEU A 765 -15.61 -10.78 1.13
N VAL A 766 -16.81 -10.93 0.56
CA VAL A 766 -17.54 -12.20 0.55
C VAL A 766 -17.57 -12.68 -0.90
N PRO A 767 -16.72 -13.63 -1.31
CA PRO A 767 -16.66 -14.05 -2.70
C PRO A 767 -17.95 -14.76 -3.13
N GLY A 768 -18.45 -14.39 -4.29
CA GLY A 768 -19.54 -15.05 -5.01
C GLY A 768 -19.07 -15.51 -6.37
N LEU A 769 -19.62 -16.63 -6.83
CA LEU A 769 -19.34 -17.23 -8.13
C LEU A 769 -20.66 -17.58 -8.82
N LEU A 770 -20.70 -17.33 -10.13
CA LEU A 770 -21.62 -17.94 -11.08
C LEU A 770 -20.80 -18.44 -12.28
N VAL A 771 -21.17 -19.60 -12.83
CA VAL A 771 -20.58 -20.14 -14.06
C VAL A 771 -21.72 -20.55 -14.99
N SER A 772 -21.57 -20.29 -16.29
CA SER A 772 -22.44 -20.77 -17.35
C SER A 772 -21.63 -21.04 -18.61
N HIS A 773 -22.19 -21.75 -19.58
CA HIS A 773 -21.47 -22.21 -20.77
C HIS A 773 -22.15 -21.75 -22.05
N LEU A 774 -21.35 -21.34 -23.04
CA LEU A 774 -21.79 -21.20 -24.42
C LEU A 774 -21.49 -22.50 -25.17
N SER A 775 -22.51 -23.02 -25.87
CA SER A 775 -22.36 -24.17 -26.76
C SER A 775 -21.41 -23.86 -27.92
N SER A 776 -20.80 -24.92 -28.47
CA SER A 776 -19.87 -24.83 -29.61
C SER A 776 -20.45 -24.11 -30.83
N ASP A 777 -21.75 -24.25 -31.12
CA ASP A 777 -22.46 -23.46 -32.15
C ASP A 777 -22.31 -21.95 -31.95
N LEU A 778 -22.53 -21.45 -30.73
CA LEU A 778 -22.43 -20.03 -30.42
C LEU A 778 -20.97 -19.55 -30.44
N VAL A 779 -20.02 -20.38 -30.00
CA VAL A 779 -18.59 -20.08 -30.07
C VAL A 779 -18.12 -19.97 -31.53
N VAL A 780 -18.51 -20.92 -32.38
CA VAL A 780 -18.21 -20.90 -33.83
C VAL A 780 -18.90 -19.71 -34.52
N ARG A 781 -20.12 -19.35 -34.14
CA ARG A 781 -20.80 -18.16 -34.67
C ARG A 781 -20.13 -16.85 -34.24
N VAL A 782 -19.62 -16.75 -33.01
CA VAL A 782 -18.77 -15.62 -32.59
C VAL A 782 -17.49 -15.55 -33.43
N GLN A 783 -16.83 -16.67 -33.71
CA GLN A 783 -15.65 -16.72 -34.59
C GLN A 783 -15.98 -16.30 -36.03
N ASN A 784 -17.10 -16.76 -36.59
CA ASN A 784 -17.55 -16.37 -37.94
C ASN A 784 -17.89 -14.88 -38.03
N VAL A 785 -18.52 -14.31 -37.01
CA VAL A 785 -18.79 -12.87 -36.91
C VAL A 785 -17.49 -12.07 -36.74
N ALA A 786 -16.55 -12.55 -35.94
CA ALA A 786 -15.24 -11.93 -35.78
C ALA A 786 -14.51 -11.84 -37.13
N ARG A 787 -14.44 -12.96 -37.86
CA ARG A 787 -13.90 -13.07 -39.23
C ARG A 787 -14.60 -12.13 -40.20
N SER A 788 -15.94 -12.16 -40.31
CA SER A 788 -16.66 -11.36 -41.30
C SER A 788 -16.62 -9.85 -41.03
N HIS A 789 -16.39 -9.43 -39.78
CA HIS A 789 -16.21 -8.02 -39.40
C HIS A 789 -14.73 -7.61 -39.26
N ARG A 790 -13.78 -8.50 -39.54
CA ARG A 790 -12.31 -8.29 -39.43
C ARG A 790 -11.87 -7.76 -38.07
N VAL A 791 -12.37 -8.40 -37.02
CA VAL A 791 -12.02 -8.15 -35.61
C VAL A 791 -11.70 -9.47 -34.91
N THR A 792 -11.07 -9.43 -33.74
CA THR A 792 -10.81 -10.67 -32.99
C THR A 792 -12.06 -11.14 -32.22
N PRO A 793 -12.18 -12.43 -31.86
CA PRO A 793 -13.31 -12.92 -31.06
C PRO A 793 -13.50 -12.17 -29.73
N PHE A 794 -12.41 -11.67 -29.13
CA PHE A 794 -12.45 -10.81 -27.95
C PHE A 794 -13.30 -9.55 -28.17
N VAL A 795 -13.11 -8.86 -29.30
CA VAL A 795 -13.86 -7.63 -29.64
C VAL A 795 -15.36 -7.94 -29.74
N VAL A 796 -15.72 -9.08 -30.33
CA VAL A 796 -17.11 -9.53 -30.42
C VAL A 796 -17.69 -9.82 -29.04
N TYR A 797 -17.04 -10.66 -28.23
CA TYR A 797 -17.49 -10.96 -26.86
C TYR A 797 -17.62 -9.69 -26.00
N TYR A 798 -16.67 -8.77 -26.10
CA TYR A 798 -16.67 -7.52 -25.34
C TYR A 798 -17.76 -6.54 -25.82
N ALA A 799 -18.07 -6.49 -27.12
CA ALA A 799 -19.19 -5.72 -27.66
C ALA A 799 -20.56 -6.31 -27.24
N LEU A 800 -20.71 -7.64 -27.26
CA LEU A 800 -21.90 -8.35 -26.75
C LEU A 800 -22.11 -8.07 -25.25
N PHE A 801 -21.01 -8.07 -24.49
CA PHE A 801 -21.00 -7.78 -23.06
C PHE A 801 -21.36 -6.32 -22.76
N ASN A 802 -20.65 -5.36 -23.36
CA ASN A 802 -20.88 -3.93 -23.16
C ASN A 802 -22.28 -3.49 -23.62
N SER A 803 -22.78 -4.04 -24.74
CA SER A 803 -24.17 -3.84 -25.18
C SER A 803 -25.18 -4.35 -24.14
N THR A 804 -24.96 -5.54 -23.57
CA THR A 804 -25.82 -6.08 -22.51
C THR A 804 -25.75 -5.21 -21.25
N LEU A 805 -24.55 -4.80 -20.83
CA LEU A 805 -24.30 -4.00 -19.63
C LEU A 805 -24.91 -2.60 -19.73
N ALA A 806 -24.81 -1.96 -20.90
CA ALA A 806 -25.46 -0.69 -21.19
C ALA A 806 -26.99 -0.78 -21.06
N ASN A 807 -27.58 -1.83 -21.65
CA ASN A 807 -29.03 -2.10 -21.55
C ASN A 807 -29.47 -2.50 -20.13
N PHE A 808 -28.60 -3.13 -19.33
CA PHE A 808 -28.89 -3.52 -17.94
C PHE A 808 -28.89 -2.32 -16.98
N LEU A 809 -28.13 -1.27 -17.31
CA LEU A 809 -27.92 -0.09 -16.47
C LEU A 809 -28.61 1.18 -16.97
N ASP A 810 -29.33 1.10 -18.10
CA ASP A 810 -29.96 2.24 -18.80
C ASP A 810 -28.96 3.40 -19.05
N THR A 811 -27.79 3.05 -19.60
CA THR A 811 -26.69 4.01 -19.87
C THR A 811 -26.23 3.99 -21.32
N SER A 812 -25.90 5.17 -21.85
CA SER A 812 -25.31 5.33 -23.19
C SER A 812 -23.81 5.06 -23.24
N VAL A 813 -23.10 5.05 -22.12
CA VAL A 813 -21.66 4.79 -22.04
C VAL A 813 -21.37 3.81 -20.91
N VAL A 814 -20.55 2.80 -21.19
CA VAL A 814 -19.98 1.91 -20.18
C VAL A 814 -18.46 2.03 -20.17
N CYS A 815 -17.87 1.90 -19.00
CA CYS A 815 -16.43 1.88 -18.79
C CYS A 815 -16.06 0.72 -17.86
N THR A 816 -15.31 -0.22 -18.39
CA THR A 816 -14.89 -1.45 -17.70
C THR A 816 -13.39 -1.65 -17.89
N GLY A 817 -12.76 -2.38 -16.97
CA GLY A 817 -11.38 -2.79 -17.14
C GLY A 817 -11.27 -3.95 -18.10
N THR A 818 -10.16 -4.05 -18.84
CA THR A 818 -9.73 -5.28 -19.51
C THR A 818 -8.28 -5.60 -19.16
N THR A 819 -7.96 -6.88 -19.03
CA THR A 819 -6.59 -7.38 -18.84
C THR A 819 -5.93 -7.62 -20.19
N LEU A 820 -4.65 -7.24 -20.29
CA LEU A 820 -3.78 -7.46 -21.45
C LEU A 820 -2.53 -8.22 -21.01
N ALA A 821 -2.03 -9.13 -21.86
CA ALA A 821 -0.78 -9.86 -21.59
C ALA A 821 0.44 -8.93 -21.48
N ASN A 822 0.44 -7.78 -22.18
CA ASN A 822 1.44 -6.71 -22.07
C ASN A 822 2.90 -7.22 -22.22
N ARG A 823 3.10 -8.17 -23.13
CA ARG A 823 4.40 -8.70 -23.55
C ARG A 823 4.80 -8.06 -24.88
N THR A 824 6.07 -7.67 -25.01
CA THR A 824 6.64 -7.47 -26.35
C THR A 824 6.93 -8.82 -26.98
N GLU A 825 7.20 -8.82 -28.28
CA GLU A 825 7.49 -10.02 -29.03
C GLU A 825 8.65 -10.85 -28.43
N SER A 826 9.71 -10.16 -27.98
CA SER A 826 10.89 -10.75 -27.35
C SER A 826 10.62 -11.29 -25.93
N ASP A 827 9.49 -10.93 -25.33
CA ASP A 827 9.11 -11.37 -23.98
C ASP A 827 8.11 -12.54 -23.99
N ARG A 828 7.79 -13.09 -25.18
CA ARG A 828 6.76 -14.12 -25.37
C ARG A 828 7.02 -15.38 -24.54
N GLU A 829 8.24 -15.91 -24.57
CA GLU A 829 8.63 -17.16 -23.88
C GLU A 829 8.98 -16.98 -22.40
N ALA A 830 8.96 -15.76 -21.88
CA ALA A 830 9.39 -15.49 -20.51
C ALA A 830 8.42 -16.08 -19.46
N ILE A 831 8.96 -16.71 -18.42
CA ILE A 831 8.23 -17.27 -17.27
C ILE A 831 8.16 -16.20 -16.18
N ASP A 832 7.48 -15.09 -16.44
CA ASP A 832 7.38 -13.92 -15.54
C ASP A 832 5.94 -13.37 -15.44
N CYS A 833 5.75 -12.26 -14.72
CA CYS A 833 4.48 -11.52 -14.66
C CYS A 833 4.61 -10.15 -15.32
N ARG A 834 3.77 -9.89 -16.32
CA ARG A 834 3.75 -8.65 -17.12
C ARG A 834 2.38 -8.06 -17.39
N ILE A 835 1.31 -8.83 -17.16
CA ILE A 835 -0.08 -8.40 -17.41
C ILE A 835 -0.35 -6.96 -16.95
N ASN A 836 -1.07 -6.19 -17.74
CA ASN A 836 -1.55 -4.86 -17.33
C ASN A 836 -3.06 -4.77 -17.53
N ASN A 837 -3.72 -3.99 -16.69
CA ASN A 837 -5.16 -3.74 -16.79
C ASN A 837 -5.38 -2.31 -17.27
N ILE A 838 -6.24 -2.10 -18.27
CA ILE A 838 -6.60 -0.77 -18.76
C ILE A 838 -8.10 -0.53 -18.67
N PRO A 839 -8.56 0.71 -18.35
CA PRO A 839 -9.96 1.08 -18.51
C PRO A 839 -10.26 1.32 -19.99
N VAL A 840 -11.39 0.81 -20.48
CA VAL A 840 -11.88 1.09 -21.84
C VAL A 840 -13.31 1.60 -21.74
N ALA A 841 -13.58 2.74 -22.37
CA ALA A 841 -14.90 3.35 -22.45
C ALA A 841 -15.51 3.07 -23.83
N VAL A 842 -16.76 2.59 -23.85
CA VAL A 842 -17.50 2.23 -25.08
C VAL A 842 -18.84 2.95 -25.09
N ASN A 843 -19.13 3.68 -26.17
CA ASN A 843 -20.41 4.35 -26.38
C ASN A 843 -21.45 3.38 -26.95
N CYS A 844 -22.36 2.91 -26.09
CA CYS A 844 -23.45 2.01 -26.44
C CYS A 844 -24.75 2.74 -26.80
N GLY A 845 -24.79 4.08 -26.75
CA GLY A 845 -25.99 4.91 -26.89
C GLY A 845 -26.73 4.85 -28.24
N THR A 846 -26.18 4.12 -29.22
CA THR A 846 -26.89 3.81 -30.49
C THR A 846 -27.90 2.67 -30.34
N GLY A 847 -27.75 1.81 -29.33
CA GLY A 847 -28.54 0.58 -29.14
C GLY A 847 -28.32 -0.51 -30.21
N GLN A 848 -27.58 -0.21 -31.29
CA GLN A 848 -27.40 -1.10 -32.43
C GLN A 848 -26.09 -1.88 -32.30
N ILE A 849 -26.15 -3.20 -32.10
CA ILE A 849 -24.97 -4.03 -31.84
C ILE A 849 -23.85 -3.87 -32.87
N ARG A 850 -24.15 -3.68 -34.16
CA ARG A 850 -23.13 -3.46 -35.20
C ARG A 850 -22.35 -2.16 -34.97
N ALA A 851 -23.02 -1.07 -34.59
CA ALA A 851 -22.36 0.18 -34.24
C ALA A 851 -21.56 0.06 -32.93
N ILE A 852 -22.06 -0.71 -31.95
CA ILE A 852 -21.37 -1.00 -30.69
C ILE A 852 -20.12 -1.86 -30.93
N LEU A 853 -20.14 -2.80 -31.89
CA LEU A 853 -19.00 -3.60 -32.30
C LEU A 853 -17.88 -2.72 -32.89
N SER A 854 -18.22 -1.85 -33.86
CA SER A 854 -17.27 -0.91 -34.44
C SER A 854 -16.73 0.10 -33.41
N GLU A 855 -17.56 0.56 -32.48
CA GLU A 855 -17.12 1.43 -31.37
C GLU A 855 -16.21 0.70 -30.37
N THR A 856 -16.46 -0.59 -30.11
CA THR A 856 -15.61 -1.42 -29.23
C THR A 856 -14.25 -1.66 -29.86
N ASP A 857 -14.20 -2.00 -31.16
CA ASP A 857 -12.96 -2.13 -31.93
C ASP A 857 -12.17 -0.81 -31.93
N ARG A 858 -12.85 0.30 -32.26
CA ARG A 858 -12.25 1.64 -32.26
C ARG A 858 -11.71 2.03 -30.89
N ALA A 859 -12.46 1.80 -29.81
CA ALA A 859 -12.05 2.12 -28.44
C ALA A 859 -10.79 1.34 -28.04
N LEU A 860 -10.75 0.03 -28.32
CA LEU A 860 -9.59 -0.82 -28.07
C LEU A 860 -8.37 -0.35 -28.90
N LYS A 861 -8.52 -0.18 -30.22
CA LYS A 861 -7.45 0.31 -31.10
C LYS A 861 -6.90 1.68 -30.67
N THR A 862 -7.76 2.58 -30.18
CA THR A 862 -7.32 3.88 -29.64
C THR A 862 -6.54 3.74 -28.32
N CYS A 863 -6.90 2.77 -27.46
CA CYS A 863 -6.21 2.56 -26.19
C CYS A 863 -4.88 1.80 -26.32
N MET A 864 -4.75 0.88 -27.28
CA MET A 864 -3.60 -0.03 -27.39
C MET A 864 -2.22 0.65 -27.47
N PRO A 865 -2.00 1.74 -28.25
CA PRO A 865 -0.72 2.47 -28.26
C PRO A 865 -0.28 2.98 -26.87
N HIS A 866 -1.24 3.22 -25.98
CA HIS A 866 -1.03 3.77 -24.65
C HIS A 866 -1.17 2.71 -23.54
N ALA A 867 -1.43 1.45 -23.88
CA ALA A 867 -1.69 0.36 -22.94
C ALA A 867 -0.46 -0.10 -22.13
N HIS A 868 0.74 0.36 -22.51
CA HIS A 868 1.98 0.15 -21.76
C HIS A 868 2.03 0.98 -20.46
N VAL A 869 1.15 1.97 -20.28
CA VAL A 869 1.12 2.81 -19.08
C VAL A 869 0.50 2.01 -17.92
N PRO A 870 1.18 1.87 -16.76
CA PRO A 870 0.64 1.12 -15.62
C PRO A 870 -0.65 1.74 -15.08
N LEU A 871 -1.60 0.89 -14.63
CA LEU A 871 -2.90 1.34 -14.16
C LEU A 871 -2.83 2.31 -12.96
N GLU A 872 -1.76 2.28 -12.17
CA GLU A 872 -1.47 3.23 -11.08
C GLU A 872 -1.24 4.63 -11.64
N VAL A 873 -0.50 4.73 -12.74
CA VAL A 873 -0.22 5.99 -13.44
C VAL A 873 -1.49 6.50 -14.09
N ILE A 874 -2.25 5.63 -14.79
CA ILE A 874 -3.57 5.96 -15.36
C ILE A 874 -4.49 6.50 -14.26
N SER A 875 -4.57 5.83 -13.10
CA SER A 875 -5.37 6.27 -11.94
C SER A 875 -4.94 7.65 -11.44
N SER A 876 -3.64 7.86 -11.23
CA SER A 876 -3.09 9.14 -10.73
C SER A 876 -3.29 10.35 -11.66
N LEU A 877 -3.60 10.12 -12.94
CA LEU A 877 -3.92 11.15 -13.92
C LEU A 877 -5.37 11.64 -13.83
N THR A 878 -6.23 10.93 -13.09
CA THR A 878 -7.67 11.23 -12.95
C THR A 878 -8.02 11.76 -11.57
N ALA A 879 -9.11 12.55 -11.49
CA ALA A 879 -9.59 13.14 -10.24
C ALA A 879 -10.49 12.21 -9.40
N SER A 880 -10.36 10.89 -9.55
CA SER A 880 -11.16 9.91 -8.79
C SER A 880 -10.81 9.96 -7.30
N GLN A 881 -11.77 10.38 -6.46
CA GLN A 881 -11.59 10.58 -5.01
C GLN A 881 -11.50 9.24 -4.24
N GLY A 882 -10.39 8.53 -4.40
CA GLY A 882 -10.11 7.27 -3.69
C GLY A 882 -10.95 6.07 -4.12
N GLN A 883 -11.73 6.18 -5.19
CA GLN A 883 -12.47 5.06 -5.80
C GLN A 883 -11.72 4.52 -7.02
N GLY A 884 -11.78 3.20 -7.24
CA GLY A 884 -11.13 2.56 -8.40
C GLY A 884 -11.76 2.98 -9.73
N LEU A 885 -10.93 3.14 -10.76
CA LEU A 885 -11.31 3.60 -12.11
C LEU A 885 -12.53 2.88 -12.70
N TYR A 886 -12.63 1.57 -12.47
CA TYR A 886 -13.76 0.72 -12.85
C TYR A 886 -14.11 -0.22 -11.69
N ASP A 887 -15.37 -0.65 -11.59
CA ASP A 887 -15.79 -1.73 -10.68
C ASP A 887 -15.85 -3.11 -11.34
N ILE A 888 -15.93 -3.11 -12.68
CA ILE A 888 -16.17 -4.30 -13.50
C ILE A 888 -14.92 -4.55 -14.36
N LEU A 889 -14.35 -5.75 -14.25
CA LEU A 889 -13.20 -6.23 -15.04
C LEU A 889 -13.69 -7.33 -15.99
N PHE A 890 -13.30 -7.25 -17.26
CA PHE A 890 -13.61 -8.24 -18.29
C PHE A 890 -12.31 -8.91 -18.77
N MET A 891 -12.31 -10.24 -18.89
CA MET A 891 -11.13 -11.05 -19.17
C MET A 891 -11.48 -12.17 -20.16
N TYR A 892 -10.52 -12.55 -21.01
CA TYR A 892 -10.63 -13.65 -21.96
C TYR A 892 -9.31 -14.41 -22.03
N GLN A 893 -9.33 -15.72 -21.79
CA GLN A 893 -8.14 -16.56 -21.64
C GLN A 893 -7.95 -17.51 -22.84
N ASN A 894 -7.86 -16.96 -24.05
CA ASN A 894 -7.70 -17.73 -25.30
C ASN A 894 -6.46 -18.65 -25.33
N GLN A 895 -5.42 -18.35 -24.55
CA GLN A 895 -4.19 -19.14 -24.43
C GLN A 895 -4.40 -20.47 -23.69
N ASN A 896 -5.36 -20.53 -22.77
CA ASN A 896 -5.64 -21.72 -21.96
C ASN A 896 -6.77 -22.55 -22.60
N LYS A 897 -6.45 -23.32 -23.64
CA LYS A 897 -7.33 -24.38 -24.19
C LYS A 897 -7.37 -25.62 -23.27
N GLY A 898 -7.54 -25.38 -21.96
CA GLY A 898 -7.24 -26.29 -20.86
C GLY A 898 -5.73 -26.36 -20.56
N ASN A 899 -5.34 -26.23 -19.28
CA ASN A 899 -3.96 -26.48 -18.86
C ASN A 899 -3.68 -28.00 -18.86
N LEU A 900 -2.48 -28.39 -19.29
CA LEU A 900 -2.10 -29.79 -19.47
C LEU A 900 -0.69 -30.05 -18.95
N LEU A 901 -0.57 -30.76 -17.82
CA LEU A 901 0.70 -31.16 -17.24
C LEU A 901 1.30 -32.32 -18.04
N ARG A 902 2.27 -32.02 -18.91
CA ARG A 902 3.12 -33.00 -19.57
C ARG A 902 4.42 -33.15 -18.79
N TYR A 903 4.74 -34.36 -18.33
CA TYR A 903 6.02 -34.67 -17.69
C TYR A 903 6.36 -36.14 -17.92
N ARG A 904 7.48 -36.41 -18.61
CA ARG A 904 7.88 -37.79 -19.00
C ARG A 904 6.73 -38.50 -19.73
N LYS A 905 6.41 -39.75 -19.35
CA LYS A 905 5.25 -40.51 -19.87
C LYS A 905 3.86 -39.96 -19.47
N PHE A 906 3.75 -38.97 -18.58
CA PHE A 906 2.47 -38.48 -18.06
C PHE A 906 1.96 -37.26 -18.83
N SER A 907 0.65 -37.21 -19.04
CA SER A 907 -0.07 -36.12 -19.72
C SER A 907 -1.42 -35.94 -19.02
N ILE A 908 -1.48 -35.05 -18.02
CA ILE A 908 -2.57 -34.96 -17.05
C ILE A 908 -3.28 -33.60 -17.21
N PRO A 909 -4.57 -33.56 -17.55
CA PRO A 909 -5.31 -32.31 -17.67
C PRO A 909 -5.55 -31.68 -16.30
N GLU A 910 -5.71 -30.35 -16.27
CA GLU A 910 -6.13 -29.63 -15.08
C GLU A 910 -7.49 -30.15 -14.55
N TYR A 911 -7.60 -30.21 -13.22
CA TYR A 911 -8.78 -30.66 -12.51
C TYR A 911 -9.90 -29.61 -12.57
N ALA A 912 -11.17 -30.07 -12.52
CA ALA A 912 -12.33 -29.20 -12.72
C ALA A 912 -12.45 -28.04 -11.71
N THR A 913 -11.95 -28.22 -10.48
CA THR A 913 -11.92 -27.18 -9.44
C THR A 913 -10.75 -26.22 -9.65
N ARG A 914 -10.95 -25.17 -10.46
CA ARG A 914 -9.98 -24.07 -10.66
C ARG A 914 -9.98 -23.06 -9.50
N TYR A 915 -8.94 -22.24 -9.41
CA TYR A 915 -8.92 -21.05 -8.54
C TYR A 915 -9.55 -19.84 -9.22
N GLN A 916 -10.58 -19.25 -8.58
CA GLN A 916 -11.43 -18.18 -9.14
C GLN A 916 -11.49 -16.97 -8.19
N PRO A 917 -10.39 -16.20 -8.04
CA PRO A 917 -10.34 -15.03 -7.17
C PRO A 917 -11.20 -13.86 -7.68
N VAL A 918 -11.57 -12.97 -6.75
CA VAL A 918 -12.39 -11.77 -7.00
C VAL A 918 -11.47 -10.54 -7.03
N TYR A 919 -10.98 -10.14 -8.21
CA TYR A 919 -10.02 -9.04 -8.34
C TYR A 919 -10.63 -7.63 -8.20
N CYS A 920 -11.95 -7.50 -8.39
CA CYS A 920 -12.72 -6.27 -8.23
C CYS A 920 -14.19 -6.60 -7.92
N ASN A 921 -15.08 -5.60 -7.85
CA ASN A 921 -16.48 -5.82 -7.43
C ASN A 921 -17.24 -6.84 -8.32
N LEU A 922 -16.97 -6.86 -9.63
CA LEU A 922 -17.32 -7.97 -10.54
C LEU A 922 -16.18 -8.21 -11.54
N THR A 923 -15.58 -9.38 -11.52
CA THR A 923 -14.73 -9.90 -12.58
C THR A 923 -15.54 -10.87 -13.45
N VAL A 924 -15.51 -10.68 -14.76
CA VAL A 924 -16.14 -11.55 -15.77
C VAL A 924 -15.01 -12.17 -16.59
N ASN A 925 -14.91 -13.49 -16.58
CA ASN A 925 -13.80 -14.22 -17.18
C ASN A 925 -14.33 -15.26 -18.18
N LEU A 926 -13.81 -15.20 -19.41
CA LEU A 926 -14.19 -16.08 -20.51
C LEU A 926 -13.07 -17.10 -20.75
N VAL A 927 -13.37 -18.38 -20.56
CA VAL A 927 -12.38 -19.49 -20.60
C VAL A 927 -12.81 -20.54 -21.64
N PRO A 928 -12.01 -20.84 -22.66
CA PRO A 928 -12.28 -21.93 -23.60
C PRO A 928 -12.20 -23.31 -22.93
N GLU A 929 -13.23 -24.13 -23.08
CA GLU A 929 -13.33 -25.47 -22.52
C GLU A 929 -13.64 -26.48 -23.63
N GLN A 930 -12.58 -27.03 -24.24
CA GLN A 930 -12.64 -27.91 -25.42
C GLN A 930 -13.32 -27.22 -26.63
N GLU A 931 -14.59 -27.52 -26.89
CA GLU A 931 -15.39 -26.88 -27.95
C GLU A 931 -16.36 -25.81 -27.41
N GLU A 932 -16.52 -25.71 -26.09
CA GLU A 932 -17.41 -24.74 -25.43
C GLU A 932 -16.62 -23.55 -24.83
N LEU A 933 -17.35 -22.56 -24.31
CA LEU A 933 -16.76 -21.42 -23.59
C LEU A 933 -17.46 -21.24 -22.24
N ALA A 934 -16.72 -21.36 -21.14
CA ALA A 934 -17.20 -21.00 -19.82
C ALA A 934 -17.21 -19.46 -19.65
N ILE A 935 -18.33 -18.95 -19.16
CA ILE A 935 -18.54 -17.59 -18.69
C ILE A 935 -18.56 -17.65 -17.15
N GLU A 936 -17.44 -17.27 -16.54
CA GLU A 936 -17.32 -17.14 -15.09
C GLU A 936 -17.63 -15.70 -14.67
N MET A 937 -18.39 -15.52 -13.60
CA MET A 937 -18.59 -14.24 -12.93
C MET A 937 -18.23 -14.37 -11.46
N MET A 938 -17.07 -13.82 -11.09
CA MET A 938 -16.55 -13.74 -9.72
C MET A 938 -16.81 -12.35 -9.16
N PHE A 939 -17.52 -12.24 -8.04
CA PHE A 939 -17.99 -10.95 -7.53
C PHE A 939 -17.94 -10.85 -6.01
N ASN A 940 -17.94 -9.63 -5.50
CA ASN A 940 -18.06 -9.38 -4.07
C ASN A 940 -19.55 -9.30 -3.67
N GLN A 941 -20.05 -10.30 -2.94
CA GLN A 941 -21.44 -10.35 -2.48
C GLN A 941 -21.82 -9.19 -1.54
N THR A 942 -20.85 -8.50 -0.91
CA THR A 942 -21.14 -7.29 -0.11
C THR A 942 -21.34 -6.03 -0.95
N SER A 943 -20.88 -6.03 -2.21
CA SER A 943 -21.11 -4.96 -3.18
C SER A 943 -22.29 -5.29 -4.11
N TYR A 944 -22.31 -6.49 -4.68
CA TYR A 944 -23.30 -6.95 -5.65
C TYR A 944 -23.99 -8.23 -5.17
N PRO A 945 -25.27 -8.18 -4.77
CA PRO A 945 -26.05 -9.37 -4.44
C PRO A 945 -26.07 -10.39 -5.59
N LYS A 946 -26.03 -11.68 -5.25
CA LYS A 946 -25.97 -12.79 -6.21
C LYS A 946 -27.13 -12.77 -7.21
N GLU A 947 -28.28 -12.27 -6.79
CA GLU A 947 -29.50 -12.13 -7.57
C GLU A 947 -29.34 -11.11 -8.72
N ILE A 948 -28.62 -10.01 -8.49
CA ILE A 948 -28.34 -8.99 -9.51
C ILE A 948 -27.36 -9.55 -10.54
N VAL A 949 -26.29 -10.20 -10.10
CA VAL A 949 -25.29 -10.80 -11.01
C VAL A 949 -25.90 -11.97 -11.80
N ALA A 950 -26.78 -12.77 -11.19
CA ALA A 950 -27.52 -13.83 -11.87
C ALA A 950 -28.52 -13.27 -12.91
N SER A 951 -29.22 -12.18 -12.59
CA SER A 951 -30.12 -11.51 -13.55
C SER A 951 -29.33 -10.93 -14.73
N PHE A 952 -28.17 -10.33 -14.49
CA PHE A 952 -27.29 -9.83 -15.53
C PHE A 952 -26.70 -10.95 -16.40
N MET A 953 -26.19 -12.04 -15.80
CA MET A 953 -25.71 -13.22 -16.53
C MET A 953 -26.82 -13.84 -17.39
N SER A 954 -28.03 -13.98 -16.85
CA SER A 954 -29.19 -14.49 -17.59
C SER A 954 -29.53 -13.61 -18.80
N MET A 955 -29.48 -12.29 -18.65
CA MET A 955 -29.73 -11.35 -19.76
C MET A 955 -28.61 -11.37 -20.81
N PHE A 956 -27.34 -11.53 -20.40
CA PHE A 956 -26.21 -11.69 -21.31
C PHE A 956 -26.40 -12.93 -22.19
N LEU A 957 -26.66 -14.08 -21.56
CA LEU A 957 -26.91 -15.34 -22.24
C LEU A 957 -28.10 -15.26 -23.21
N SER A 958 -29.22 -14.64 -22.82
CA SER A 958 -30.38 -14.48 -23.71
C SER A 958 -30.12 -13.53 -24.88
N ASN A 959 -29.24 -12.54 -24.71
CA ASN A 959 -28.97 -11.53 -25.72
C ASN A 959 -27.96 -11.99 -26.78
N ILE A 960 -26.99 -12.84 -26.42
CA ILE A 960 -25.92 -13.30 -27.33
C ILE A 960 -26.48 -13.81 -28.67
N ASN A 961 -27.46 -14.73 -28.67
CA ASN A 961 -28.01 -15.27 -29.92
C ASN A 961 -28.70 -14.19 -30.78
N ASN A 962 -29.48 -13.30 -30.14
CA ASN A 962 -30.17 -12.20 -30.84
C ASN A 962 -29.17 -11.20 -31.43
N TYR A 963 -28.11 -10.87 -30.69
CA TYR A 963 -27.05 -9.97 -31.14
C TYR A 963 -26.22 -10.59 -32.27
N LEU A 964 -25.87 -11.87 -32.21
CA LEU A 964 -25.20 -12.59 -33.30
C LEU A 964 -26.07 -12.57 -34.57
N LEU A 965 -27.36 -12.89 -34.49
CA LEU A 965 -28.29 -12.81 -35.62
C LEU A 965 -28.33 -11.39 -36.26
N ASN A 966 -28.23 -10.33 -35.47
CA ASN A 966 -28.15 -8.95 -35.96
C ASN A 966 -26.77 -8.57 -36.55
N LEU A 967 -25.71 -9.30 -36.21
CA LEU A 967 -24.38 -9.13 -36.82
C LEU A 967 -24.24 -9.95 -38.10
N GLU A 968 -24.86 -11.13 -38.17
CA GLU A 968 -24.88 -12.08 -39.29
C GLU A 968 -25.82 -11.66 -40.43
N SER A 969 -26.99 -11.07 -40.13
CA SER A 969 -28.09 -10.88 -41.11
C SER A 969 -27.87 -9.79 -42.17
N GLN A 970 -26.71 -9.12 -42.21
CA GLN A 970 -26.34 -8.14 -43.25
C GLN A 970 -24.84 -8.23 -43.61
N ASN A 971 -24.46 -9.36 -44.20
CA ASN A 971 -23.26 -9.47 -45.05
C ASN A 971 -23.71 -9.48 -46.52
#